data_AF-A0A9W6X7K7-F1
#
_entry.id   AF-A0A9W6X7K7-F1
#
_cell.length_a   1.000
_cell.length_b   1.000
_cell.length_c   1.000
_cell.angle_alpha   90.00
_cell.angle_beta   90.00
_cell.angle_gamma   90.00
#
_symmetry.space_group_name_H-M   'P 1'
#
loop_
_entity.id
_entity.type
_entity.pdbx_description
1 polymer ?
#
loop_
_entity_poly.entity_id
_entity_poly.type
_entity_poly.pdbx_seq_one_letter_code
_entity_poly.pdbx_strand_id
1 'polypeptide(L)'
;MTNVAAHPDEPDAAASSITALVEAVTDATQDDDSVRIAGLKSLTQLCCGTLSPGDVELLKQLKSTLLSGHFEAVDCDDASELHAAKWQLLTKLLRADAVAFPASEQDLRTVLAAMLADRFVSSDVLTAMAQWLVLLSSNGSMSSSSSLLLDVRILEGEQEETYVELVKQMYVTLGGNLQLRQQLAAMLEKLVSSKEQAKQVVKSGTLRAILQIALEQSEDRGDAVLLQNFVLVGTRVASLVCFPVAASELTDNLEEGKTVRSVDENRRTVCELVVALMLSGVSLVFGDGVRMLQLVIDSPQCRSLLPMVPDLRGALEKAHTMVRLKDGKLGHEEYLKELCEAQYGLLSPDIDNYERQHGSVVGLHSDEETYHNDKSGEKALEVATKYKAQGNAFFRRGNFPTARVFYRRAIAVLRAAQRQEETLLRSLSVDDLLARCSIGASIQVCSQRGNQWQDAMVSDVEGIGSASQVEVLYDDGDQEDEWVSISRVRLRMNTKLLTAFDDLAVDCSMNMGKVFTALGDHDQAVQCFSHALSIRGGKLIAALYSRGIANMARRDLTAAQQDLWDANQQCRAQQKSSASGGTSKTNTRDAEQTRALHKQIVAAYKKLQQIHANNKRLDKKVIKQMVKYLSTIPALQDE
;
A
#
# COMPACT_ATOMS: atom_id res chain seq x y z
N MET A 1 40.82 54.72 -59.86
CA MET A 1 39.66 54.35 -60.70
C MET A 1 39.44 52.88 -60.43
N THR A 2 38.44 52.40 -59.70
CA THR A 2 37.05 52.83 -59.49
C THR A 2 36.53 52.24 -58.17
N ASN A 3 35.66 52.98 -57.49
CA ASN A 3 34.81 52.57 -56.37
C ASN A 3 33.98 51.32 -56.69
N VAL A 4 33.78 50.46 -55.70
CA VAL A 4 32.52 49.73 -55.50
C VAL A 4 32.17 49.79 -54.01
N ALA A 5 30.91 50.11 -53.76
CA ALA A 5 30.33 50.57 -52.51
C ALA A 5 30.27 49.51 -51.40
N ALA A 6 30.51 49.96 -50.17
CA ALA A 6 30.13 49.26 -48.95
C ALA A 6 28.60 49.35 -48.78
N HIS A 7 27.96 48.20 -48.58
CA HIS A 7 26.62 48.09 -48.01
C HIS A 7 26.72 48.29 -46.49
N PRO A 8 25.98 49.24 -45.90
CA PRO A 8 25.77 49.30 -44.46
C PRO A 8 24.41 48.66 -44.14
N ASP A 9 24.37 47.57 -43.37
CA ASP A 9 23.20 47.13 -42.60
C ASP A 9 23.62 45.95 -41.69
N GLU A 10 24.48 46.24 -40.72
CA GLU A 10 24.48 45.56 -39.42
C GLU A 10 24.49 46.69 -38.38
N PRO A 11 23.44 46.86 -37.56
CA PRO A 11 23.55 47.78 -36.44
C PRO A 11 24.47 47.11 -35.41
N ASP A 12 25.65 47.70 -35.27
CA ASP A 12 26.58 47.49 -34.16
C ASP A 12 25.78 47.40 -32.85
N ALA A 13 25.95 46.28 -32.15
CA ALA A 13 25.43 46.02 -30.82
C ALA A 13 26.06 47.01 -29.82
N ALA A 14 25.57 48.24 -29.79
CA ALA A 14 25.81 49.16 -28.70
C ALA A 14 25.32 48.48 -27.42
N ALA A 15 26.22 48.33 -26.45
CA ALA A 15 25.92 47.78 -25.12
C ALA A 15 24.80 48.60 -24.48
N SER A 16 23.57 48.17 -24.73
CA SER A 16 22.35 48.85 -24.30
C SER A 16 22.27 48.70 -22.79
N SER A 17 22.09 49.80 -22.07
CA SER A 17 21.97 49.76 -20.61
C SER A 17 20.75 48.93 -20.20
N ILE A 18 20.83 48.26 -19.04
CA ILE A 18 19.72 47.45 -18.51
C ILE A 18 18.42 48.28 -18.42
N THR A 19 18.54 49.57 -18.09
CA THR A 19 17.41 50.52 -18.07
C THR A 19 16.72 50.63 -19.43
N ALA A 20 17.46 50.84 -20.52
CA ALA A 20 16.89 50.97 -21.86
C ALA A 20 16.21 49.68 -22.33
N LEU A 21 16.77 48.53 -21.96
CA LEU A 21 16.19 47.22 -22.29
C LEU A 21 14.92 46.92 -21.48
N VAL A 22 14.87 47.31 -20.20
CA VAL A 22 13.65 47.17 -19.37
C VAL A 22 12.54 48.09 -19.89
N GLU A 23 12.86 49.33 -20.24
CA GLU A 23 11.91 50.27 -20.84
C GLU A 23 11.35 49.71 -22.16
N ALA A 24 12.20 49.21 -23.05
CA ALA A 24 11.76 48.62 -24.32
C ALA A 24 10.83 47.40 -24.16
N VAL A 25 10.98 46.62 -23.08
CA VAL A 25 10.13 45.44 -22.80
C VAL A 25 8.80 45.83 -22.14
N THR A 26 8.80 46.89 -21.33
CA THR A 26 7.65 47.31 -20.50
C THR A 26 6.82 48.45 -21.09
N ASP A 27 7.28 49.06 -22.18
CA ASP A 27 6.56 50.14 -22.87
C ASP A 27 5.20 49.63 -23.37
N ALA A 28 4.13 50.20 -22.82
CA ALA A 28 2.75 49.88 -23.17
C ALA A 28 2.35 50.35 -24.58
N THR A 29 3.18 51.18 -25.22
CA THR A 29 2.98 51.67 -26.59
C THR A 29 3.82 50.91 -27.63
N GLN A 30 4.58 49.90 -27.20
CA GLN A 30 5.36 49.05 -28.09
C GLN A 30 4.48 47.97 -28.72
N ASP A 31 4.08 48.17 -29.97
CA ASP A 31 3.24 47.24 -30.74
C ASP A 31 4.07 46.16 -31.48
N ASP A 32 5.41 46.24 -31.45
CA ASP A 32 6.32 45.28 -32.11
C ASP A 32 6.86 44.25 -31.11
N ASP A 33 6.31 43.03 -31.15
CA ASP A 33 6.75 41.92 -30.30
C ASP A 33 8.21 41.49 -30.58
N SER A 34 8.74 41.73 -31.78
CA SER A 34 10.13 41.40 -32.12
C SER A 34 11.14 42.24 -31.31
N VAL A 35 10.80 43.49 -31.01
CA VAL A 35 11.60 44.38 -30.14
C VAL A 35 11.57 43.88 -28.71
N ARG A 36 10.40 43.45 -28.21
CA ARG A 36 10.25 42.87 -26.86
C ARG A 36 11.02 41.56 -26.74
N ILE A 37 10.96 40.69 -27.76
CA ILE A 37 11.71 39.44 -27.83
C ILE A 37 13.23 39.71 -27.81
N ALA A 38 13.71 40.63 -28.65
CA ALA A 38 15.13 40.99 -28.71
C ALA A 38 15.63 41.59 -27.37
N GLY A 39 14.80 42.43 -26.74
CA GLY A 39 15.06 42.99 -25.41
C GLY A 39 15.19 41.91 -24.34
N LEU A 40 14.24 40.96 -24.29
CA LEU A 40 14.27 39.83 -23.35
C LEU A 40 15.49 38.92 -23.58
N LYS A 41 15.82 38.59 -24.85
CA LYS A 41 17.00 37.78 -25.20
C LYS A 41 18.30 38.49 -24.78
N SER A 42 18.40 39.81 -25.00
CA SER A 42 19.55 40.63 -24.59
C SER A 42 19.70 40.71 -23.06
N LEU A 43 18.60 40.93 -22.34
CA LEU A 43 18.58 40.90 -20.87
C LEU A 43 19.02 39.54 -20.32
N THR A 44 18.57 38.45 -20.95
CA THR A 44 18.93 37.07 -20.57
C THR A 44 20.44 36.84 -20.66
N GLN A 45 21.12 37.40 -21.66
CA GLN A 45 22.58 37.33 -21.79
C GLN A 45 23.29 38.18 -20.74
N LEU A 46 22.81 39.41 -20.48
CA LEU A 46 23.40 40.33 -19.50
C LEU A 46 23.29 39.84 -18.06
N CYS A 47 22.22 39.10 -17.72
CA CYS A 47 22.02 38.49 -16.39
C CYS A 47 23.06 37.40 -16.04
N CYS A 48 24.04 37.12 -16.91
CA CYS A 48 25.15 36.21 -16.62
C CYS A 48 26.37 36.89 -15.96
N GLY A 49 26.39 38.22 -15.79
CA GLY A 49 27.48 38.99 -15.17
C GLY A 49 27.17 39.55 -13.77
N THR A 50 28.12 40.28 -13.18
CA THR A 50 27.91 41.01 -11.90
C THR A 50 26.98 42.20 -12.10
N LEU A 51 25.82 42.18 -11.44
CA LEU A 51 24.79 43.22 -11.51
C LEU A 51 25.04 44.33 -10.48
N SER A 52 24.79 45.59 -10.85
CA SER A 52 24.78 46.70 -9.89
C SER A 52 23.50 46.67 -9.03
N PRO A 53 23.49 47.28 -7.82
CA PRO A 53 22.28 47.33 -6.98
C PRO A 53 21.08 48.01 -7.66
N GLY A 54 21.33 48.99 -8.54
CA GLY A 54 20.28 49.66 -9.32
C GLY A 54 19.67 48.74 -10.38
N ASP A 55 20.50 47.95 -11.06
CA ASP A 55 20.03 46.97 -12.06
C ASP A 55 19.19 45.86 -11.42
N VAL A 56 19.56 45.44 -10.20
CA VAL A 56 18.80 44.44 -9.43
C VAL A 56 17.38 44.92 -9.13
N GLU A 57 17.20 46.20 -8.79
CA GLU A 57 15.87 46.74 -8.48
C GLU A 57 15.00 46.88 -9.74
N LEU A 58 15.60 47.31 -10.87
CA LEU A 58 14.92 47.33 -12.17
C LEU A 58 14.46 45.93 -12.61
N LEU A 59 15.30 44.91 -12.42
CA LEU A 59 14.94 43.53 -12.76
C LEU A 59 13.83 42.96 -11.85
N LYS A 60 13.75 43.38 -10.58
CA LYS A 60 12.61 43.02 -9.70
C LYS A 60 11.30 43.66 -10.16
N GLN A 61 11.34 44.90 -10.62
CA GLN A 61 10.15 45.56 -11.18
C GLN A 61 9.71 44.86 -12.47
N LEU A 62 10.65 44.59 -13.38
CA LEU A 62 10.37 43.84 -14.61
C LEU A 62 9.75 42.47 -14.31
N LYS A 63 10.29 41.73 -13.33
CA LYS A 63 9.69 40.47 -12.85
C LYS A 63 8.21 40.64 -12.51
N SER A 64 7.87 41.66 -11.71
CA SER A 64 6.48 41.88 -11.31
C SER A 64 5.59 42.11 -12.53
N THR A 65 6.07 42.86 -13.52
CA THR A 65 5.36 43.11 -14.77
C THR A 65 5.16 41.83 -15.59
N LEU A 66 6.21 41.02 -15.77
CA LEU A 66 6.17 39.75 -16.53
C LEU A 66 5.21 38.72 -15.92
N LEU A 67 5.02 38.76 -14.59
CA LEU A 67 4.14 37.86 -13.85
C LEU A 67 2.73 38.44 -13.62
N SER A 68 2.48 39.70 -13.98
CA SER A 68 1.21 40.40 -13.69
C SER A 68 0.03 39.94 -14.56
N GLY A 69 0.23 38.99 -15.48
CA GLY A 69 -0.80 38.54 -16.43
C GLY A 69 -1.07 39.51 -17.59
N HIS A 70 -0.55 40.74 -17.54
CA HIS A 70 -0.73 41.78 -18.57
C HIS A 70 0.34 41.72 -19.69
N PHE A 71 1.24 40.74 -19.63
CA PHE A 71 2.31 40.55 -20.60
C PHE A 71 1.87 39.50 -21.63
N GLU A 72 1.07 39.95 -22.60
CA GLU A 72 0.58 39.15 -23.72
C GLU A 72 1.21 39.64 -25.03
N ALA A 73 1.25 38.75 -26.02
CA ALA A 73 1.68 39.09 -27.37
C ALA A 73 0.58 39.87 -28.10
N VAL A 74 0.98 40.83 -28.91
CA VAL A 74 0.11 41.62 -29.79
C VAL A 74 -0.22 40.81 -31.05
N ASP A 75 0.75 40.02 -31.55
CA ASP A 75 0.56 39.07 -32.65
C ASP A 75 0.57 37.61 -32.14
N CYS A 76 -0.35 36.80 -32.68
CA CYS A 76 -0.42 35.37 -32.38
C CYS A 76 0.78 34.58 -32.93
N ASP A 77 1.41 35.06 -34.00
CA ASP A 77 2.55 34.37 -34.63
C ASP A 77 3.82 34.45 -33.76
N ASP A 78 4.01 35.55 -33.02
CA ASP A 78 5.17 35.77 -32.15
C ASP A 78 4.95 35.34 -30.69
N ALA A 79 3.72 34.96 -30.33
CA ALA A 79 3.36 34.57 -28.96
C ALA A 79 4.23 33.45 -28.39
N SER A 80 4.58 32.44 -29.21
CA SER A 80 5.44 31.35 -28.75
C SER A 80 6.86 31.81 -28.41
N GLU A 81 7.44 32.70 -29.22
CA GLU A 81 8.81 33.18 -29.00
C GLU A 81 8.87 34.17 -27.84
N LEU A 82 7.88 35.07 -27.74
CA LEU A 82 7.76 36.03 -26.66
C LEU A 82 7.64 35.36 -25.29
N HIS A 83 6.71 34.41 -25.16
CA HIS A 83 6.53 33.69 -23.90
C HIS A 83 7.72 32.77 -23.60
N ALA A 84 8.36 32.16 -24.60
CA ALA A 84 9.58 31.38 -24.37
C ALA A 84 10.73 32.26 -23.86
N ALA A 85 10.94 33.44 -24.46
CA ALA A 85 11.93 34.42 -24.02
C ALA A 85 11.63 34.93 -22.60
N LYS A 86 10.36 35.15 -22.26
CA LYS A 86 9.91 35.50 -20.90
C LYS A 86 10.37 34.46 -19.89
N TRP A 87 10.08 33.18 -20.12
CA TRP A 87 10.45 32.10 -19.20
C TRP A 87 11.96 31.84 -19.13
N GLN A 88 12.68 32.03 -20.24
CA GLN A 88 14.15 31.96 -20.24
C GLN A 88 14.78 33.06 -19.38
N LEU A 89 14.29 34.31 -19.48
CA LEU A 89 14.74 35.40 -18.61
C LEU A 89 14.43 35.11 -17.14
N LEU A 90 13.20 34.70 -16.82
CA LEU A 90 12.81 34.31 -15.46
C LEU A 90 13.70 33.19 -14.90
N THR A 91 14.13 32.25 -15.75
CA THR A 91 15.05 31.16 -15.38
C THR A 91 16.46 31.67 -15.09
N LYS A 92 16.93 32.71 -15.81
CA LYS A 92 18.22 33.33 -15.52
C LYS A 92 18.19 34.15 -14.24
N LEU A 93 17.08 34.84 -13.97
CA LEU A 93 16.90 35.61 -12.74
C LEU A 93 16.97 34.74 -11.48
N LEU A 94 16.59 33.45 -11.56
CA LEU A 94 16.78 32.47 -10.47
C LEU A 94 18.25 32.24 -10.08
N ARG A 95 19.22 32.52 -10.97
CA ARG A 95 20.67 32.36 -10.71
C ARG A 95 21.34 33.65 -10.24
N ALA A 96 20.67 34.78 -10.34
CA ALA A 96 21.22 36.06 -9.94
C ALA A 96 21.15 36.17 -8.41
N ASP A 97 22.27 35.96 -7.71
CA ASP A 97 22.37 35.92 -6.23
C ASP A 97 21.75 37.13 -5.50
N ALA A 98 21.56 38.26 -6.19
CA ALA A 98 20.98 39.48 -5.64
C ALA A 98 19.44 39.62 -5.81
N VAL A 99 18.80 38.76 -6.63
CA VAL A 99 17.36 38.77 -6.87
C VAL A 99 16.71 37.66 -6.02
N ALA A 100 16.25 38.01 -4.81
CA ALA A 100 15.57 37.04 -3.94
C ALA A 100 14.33 36.45 -4.64
N PHE A 101 14.37 35.16 -4.96
CA PHE A 101 13.36 34.54 -5.82
C PHE A 101 13.25 33.01 -5.61
N PRO A 102 12.04 32.47 -5.34
CA PRO A 102 10.83 33.14 -4.82
C PRO A 102 11.01 33.50 -3.34
N ALA A 103 10.67 34.74 -2.97
CA ALA A 103 10.85 35.24 -1.61
C ALA A 103 9.72 34.82 -0.64
N SER A 104 8.55 34.42 -1.17
CA SER A 104 7.35 34.07 -0.41
C SER A 104 6.51 32.97 -1.08
N GLU A 105 5.59 32.34 -0.34
CA GLU A 105 4.59 31.41 -0.91
C GLU A 105 3.67 32.12 -1.91
N GLN A 106 3.39 33.40 -1.71
CA GLN A 106 2.57 34.20 -2.61
C GLN A 106 3.27 34.44 -3.95
N ASP A 107 4.58 34.70 -3.94
CA ASP A 107 5.39 34.79 -5.17
C ASP A 107 5.33 33.49 -5.96
N LEU A 108 5.42 32.34 -5.26
CA LEU A 108 5.32 31.03 -5.87
C LEU A 108 3.95 30.83 -6.53
N ARG A 109 2.86 31.19 -5.83
CA ARG A 109 1.50 31.14 -6.38
C ARG A 109 1.35 31.98 -7.64
N THR A 110 1.86 33.21 -7.65
CA THR A 110 1.79 34.09 -8.83
C THR A 110 2.54 33.50 -10.01
N VAL A 111 3.73 32.93 -9.78
CA VAL A 111 4.49 32.27 -10.86
C VAL A 111 3.75 31.04 -11.38
N LEU A 112 3.20 30.22 -10.49
CA LEU A 112 2.47 29.02 -10.88
C LEU A 112 1.17 29.36 -11.63
N ALA A 113 0.45 30.41 -11.24
CA ALA A 113 -0.69 30.92 -11.99
C ALA A 113 -0.29 31.39 -13.40
N ALA A 114 0.83 32.13 -13.51
CA ALA A 114 1.37 32.51 -14.81
C ALA A 114 1.78 31.30 -15.67
N MET A 115 2.32 30.23 -15.06
CA MET A 115 2.59 28.98 -15.79
C MET A 115 1.31 28.32 -16.30
N LEU A 116 0.24 28.32 -15.49
CA LEU A 116 -1.04 27.76 -15.88
C LEU A 116 -1.67 28.52 -17.04
N ALA A 117 -1.56 29.85 -17.09
CA ALA A 117 -2.05 30.65 -18.21
C ALA A 117 -1.27 30.37 -19.51
N ASP A 118 0.05 30.25 -19.41
CA ASP A 118 0.94 30.11 -20.56
C ASP A 118 1.08 28.64 -21.08
N ARG A 119 0.53 27.65 -20.36
CA ARG A 119 0.82 26.21 -20.59
C ARG A 119 0.44 25.66 -21.96
N PHE A 120 -0.45 26.35 -22.68
CA PHE A 120 -0.94 25.93 -23.99
C PHE A 120 -0.34 26.71 -25.16
N VAL A 121 0.57 27.65 -24.90
CA VAL A 121 1.15 28.50 -25.96
C VAL A 121 2.03 27.69 -26.91
N SER A 122 3.06 26.99 -26.42
CA SER A 122 3.90 26.13 -27.26
C SER A 122 4.72 25.10 -26.45
N SER A 123 5.32 24.13 -27.14
CA SER A 123 6.25 23.17 -26.54
C SER A 123 7.54 23.83 -26.02
N ASP A 124 8.01 24.89 -26.69
CA ASP A 124 9.19 25.65 -26.26
C ASP A 124 8.93 26.42 -24.96
N VAL A 125 7.72 26.97 -24.82
CA VAL A 125 7.26 27.61 -23.58
C VAL A 125 7.24 26.61 -22.43
N LEU A 126 6.66 25.42 -22.63
CA LEU A 126 6.67 24.35 -21.63
C LEU A 126 8.08 23.88 -21.28
N THR A 127 8.99 23.85 -22.26
CA THR A 127 10.40 23.52 -22.05
C THR A 127 11.09 24.56 -21.17
N ALA A 128 10.88 25.85 -21.44
CA ALA A 128 11.44 26.94 -20.64
C ALA A 128 10.89 26.94 -19.21
N MET A 129 9.58 26.71 -19.03
CA MET A 129 8.97 26.55 -17.70
C MET A 129 9.52 25.34 -16.93
N ALA A 130 9.69 24.19 -17.60
CA ALA A 130 10.23 23.00 -16.97
C ALA A 130 11.70 23.22 -16.52
N GLN A 131 12.50 23.92 -17.32
CA GLN A 131 13.87 24.33 -16.92
C GLN A 131 13.86 25.24 -15.69
N TRP A 132 12.92 26.19 -15.63
CA TRP A 132 12.72 27.05 -14.46
C TRP A 132 12.43 26.22 -13.20
N LEU A 133 11.51 25.25 -13.29
CA LEU A 133 11.11 24.41 -12.16
C LEU A 133 12.25 23.52 -11.66
N VAL A 134 12.98 22.88 -12.59
CA VAL A 134 14.14 22.07 -12.24
C VAL A 134 15.19 22.92 -11.54
N LEU A 135 15.48 24.11 -12.06
CA LEU A 135 16.48 25.01 -11.48
C LEU A 135 16.06 25.46 -10.07
N LEU A 136 14.80 25.85 -9.89
CA LEU A 136 14.24 26.21 -8.58
C LEU A 136 14.45 25.09 -7.56
N SER A 137 14.18 23.83 -7.95
CA SER A 137 14.34 22.67 -7.07
C SER A 137 15.79 22.33 -6.74
N SER A 138 16.75 22.74 -7.58
CA SER A 138 18.17 22.43 -7.43
C SER A 138 18.95 23.43 -6.56
N ASN A 139 18.43 24.65 -6.41
CA ASN A 139 19.07 25.70 -5.59
C ASN A 139 18.84 25.44 -4.09
N GLY A 140 19.78 24.73 -3.45
CA GLY A 140 19.74 24.36 -2.03
C GLY A 140 19.67 25.53 -1.02
N SER A 141 19.84 26.78 -1.48
CA SER A 141 19.71 27.99 -0.67
C SER A 141 18.24 28.40 -0.38
N MET A 142 17.25 27.77 -1.01
CA MET A 142 15.81 28.11 -0.92
C MET A 142 14.99 26.98 -0.27
N SER A 143 15.50 26.40 0.82
CA SER A 143 15.00 25.17 1.44
C SER A 143 13.59 25.26 2.07
N SER A 144 13.10 26.46 2.38
CA SER A 144 11.75 26.66 2.94
C SER A 144 10.64 26.76 1.89
N SER A 145 10.90 27.35 0.72
CA SER A 145 9.86 27.59 -0.30
C SER A 145 9.71 26.44 -1.30
N SER A 146 10.80 25.71 -1.59
CA SER A 146 10.81 24.58 -2.53
C SER A 146 10.09 23.33 -1.98
N SER A 147 10.12 23.12 -0.66
CA SER A 147 9.44 22.00 -0.01
C SER A 147 7.90 22.13 0.00
N LEU A 148 7.37 23.33 -0.25
CA LEU A 148 5.94 23.63 -0.30
C LEU A 148 5.33 23.49 -1.71
N LEU A 149 6.14 23.23 -2.74
CA LEU A 149 5.70 23.29 -4.15
C LEU A 149 4.50 22.35 -4.45
N LEU A 150 4.48 21.16 -3.85
CA LEU A 150 3.37 20.20 -3.97
C LEU A 150 2.15 20.58 -3.11
N ASP A 151 2.33 21.43 -2.10
CA ASP A 151 1.31 21.83 -1.14
C ASP A 151 0.62 23.16 -1.53
N VAL A 152 1.19 23.91 -2.46
CA VAL A 152 0.59 25.15 -2.99
C VAL A 152 -0.62 24.83 -3.85
N ARG A 153 -1.79 25.25 -3.37
CA ARG A 153 -3.03 25.27 -4.16
C ARG A 153 -3.05 26.49 -5.05
N ILE A 154 -3.34 26.28 -6.33
CA ILE A 154 -3.56 27.32 -7.32
C ILE A 154 -5.08 27.43 -7.47
N LEU A 155 -5.65 28.60 -7.20
CA LEU A 155 -7.09 28.85 -7.33
C LEU A 155 -7.30 29.74 -8.55
N GLU A 156 -7.70 29.13 -9.66
CA GLU A 156 -8.26 29.83 -10.81
C GLU A 156 -9.55 29.11 -11.26
N GLY A 157 -10.71 29.72 -10.99
CA GLY A 157 -12.02 29.22 -11.46
C GLY A 157 -12.62 28.04 -10.67
N GLU A 158 -13.57 27.33 -11.29
CA GLU A 158 -14.32 26.22 -10.69
C GLU A 158 -13.52 24.90 -10.58
N GLN A 159 -12.31 24.82 -11.13
CA GLN A 159 -11.44 23.65 -11.08
C GLN A 159 -10.18 23.92 -10.24
N GLU A 160 -9.99 23.16 -9.15
CA GLU A 160 -8.72 23.16 -8.41
C GLU A 160 -7.65 22.41 -9.23
N GLU A 161 -6.92 23.12 -10.09
CA GLU A 161 -5.74 22.57 -10.76
C GLU A 161 -4.55 22.51 -9.79
N THR A 162 -3.88 21.36 -9.76
CA THR A 162 -2.73 21.14 -8.87
C THR A 162 -1.42 21.32 -9.62
N TYR A 163 -0.40 21.82 -8.93
CA TYR A 163 0.97 21.91 -9.47
C TYR A 163 1.45 20.59 -10.11
N VAL A 164 1.02 19.45 -9.56
CA VAL A 164 1.37 18.12 -10.05
C VAL A 164 0.81 17.84 -11.45
N GLU A 165 -0.37 18.38 -11.79
CA GLU A 165 -0.96 18.24 -13.13
C GLU A 165 -0.18 19.04 -14.18
N LEU A 166 0.35 20.21 -13.80
CA LEU A 166 1.25 20.98 -14.66
C LEU A 166 2.55 20.21 -14.95
N VAL A 167 3.17 19.60 -13.92
CA VAL A 167 4.37 18.76 -14.11
C VAL A 167 4.07 17.56 -15.01
N LYS A 168 2.91 16.92 -14.84
CA LYS A 168 2.45 15.84 -15.72
C LYS A 168 2.34 16.32 -17.16
N GLN A 169 1.70 17.46 -17.41
CA GLN A 169 1.56 18.02 -18.76
C GLN A 169 2.93 18.27 -19.39
N MET A 170 3.84 18.94 -18.67
CA MET A 170 5.21 19.16 -19.13
C MET A 170 5.91 17.84 -19.47
N TYR A 171 5.85 16.86 -18.59
CA TYR A 171 6.49 15.57 -18.80
C TYR A 171 5.99 14.87 -20.08
N VAL A 172 4.68 14.89 -20.31
CA VAL A 172 4.05 14.32 -21.52
C VAL A 172 4.51 15.06 -22.78
N THR A 173 4.48 16.39 -22.77
CA THR A 173 4.79 17.20 -23.97
C THR A 173 6.27 17.23 -24.35
N LEU A 174 7.20 16.95 -23.42
CA LEU A 174 8.65 17.02 -23.63
C LEU A 174 9.25 15.84 -24.43
N GLY A 175 8.55 15.36 -25.47
CA GLY A 175 8.88 14.16 -26.26
C GLY A 175 10.33 14.05 -26.73
N GLY A 176 10.98 15.19 -27.04
CA GLY A 176 12.36 15.23 -27.54
C GLY A 176 13.46 15.47 -26.49
N ASN A 177 13.11 15.77 -25.23
CA ASN A 177 14.09 16.20 -24.22
C ASN A 177 14.18 15.21 -23.04
N LEU A 178 14.87 14.08 -23.29
CA LEU A 178 15.07 13.01 -22.29
C LEU A 178 15.75 13.51 -21.02
N GLN A 179 16.72 14.42 -21.14
CA GLN A 179 17.44 14.99 -20.00
C GLN A 179 16.50 15.79 -19.09
N LEU A 180 15.64 16.63 -19.67
CA LEU A 180 14.70 17.43 -18.90
C LEU A 180 13.62 16.57 -18.24
N ARG A 181 13.12 15.53 -18.91
CA ARG A 181 12.23 14.52 -18.30
C ARG A 181 12.90 13.84 -17.09
N GLN A 182 14.16 13.45 -17.22
CA GLN A 182 14.92 12.86 -16.11
C GLN A 182 15.07 13.83 -14.93
N GLN A 183 15.35 15.09 -15.21
CA GLN A 183 15.44 16.13 -14.18
C GLN A 183 14.11 16.40 -13.49
N LEU A 184 12.99 16.40 -14.23
CA LEU A 184 11.64 16.50 -13.66
C LEU A 184 11.30 15.30 -12.77
N ALA A 185 11.65 14.08 -13.19
CA ALA A 185 11.46 12.88 -12.37
C ALA A 185 12.30 12.94 -11.08
N ALA A 186 13.56 13.37 -11.16
CA ALA A 186 14.43 13.56 -10.00
C ALA A 186 13.93 14.67 -9.06
N MET A 187 13.33 15.72 -9.60
CA MET A 187 12.68 16.77 -8.82
C MET A 187 11.45 16.22 -8.07
N LEU A 188 10.57 15.48 -8.74
CA LEU A 188 9.41 14.84 -8.12
C LEU A 188 9.80 13.88 -6.98
N GLU A 189 10.85 13.07 -7.18
CA GLU A 189 11.36 12.17 -6.15
C GLU A 189 11.76 12.91 -4.86
N LYS A 190 12.47 14.04 -4.99
CA LYS A 190 12.90 14.85 -3.85
C LYS A 190 11.74 15.55 -3.14
N LEU A 191 10.77 16.05 -3.91
CA LEU A 191 9.65 16.82 -3.35
C LEU A 191 8.63 15.94 -2.62
N VAL A 192 8.43 14.71 -3.07
CA VAL A 192 7.50 13.78 -2.43
C VAL A 192 8.10 13.33 -1.09
N SER A 193 7.63 13.89 0.01
CA SER A 193 8.16 13.63 1.36
C SER A 193 7.12 13.07 2.33
N SER A 194 5.83 13.25 2.02
CA SER A 194 4.72 12.79 2.85
C SER A 194 3.77 11.84 2.12
N LYS A 195 3.03 11.06 2.89
CA LYS A 195 1.99 10.16 2.38
C LYS A 195 0.90 10.91 1.59
N GLU A 196 0.56 12.13 1.97
CA GLU A 196 -0.47 12.91 1.26
C GLU A 196 0.04 13.42 -0.10
N GLN A 197 1.30 13.85 -0.18
CA GLN A 197 1.96 14.23 -1.44
C GLN A 197 2.06 13.04 -2.40
N ALA A 198 2.43 11.85 -1.89
CA ALA A 198 2.43 10.63 -2.69
C ALA A 198 1.03 10.30 -3.26
N LYS A 199 -0.04 10.53 -2.49
CA LYS A 199 -1.42 10.39 -3.00
C LYS A 199 -1.75 11.42 -4.06
N GLN A 200 -1.27 12.66 -3.98
CA GLN A 200 -1.50 13.69 -5.01
C GLN A 200 -0.83 13.31 -6.35
N VAL A 201 0.41 12.78 -6.30
CA VAL A 201 1.11 12.27 -7.48
C VAL A 201 0.34 11.15 -8.18
N VAL A 202 -0.27 10.26 -7.40
CA VAL A 202 -1.14 9.21 -7.94
C VAL A 202 -2.47 9.78 -8.44
N LYS A 203 -3.11 10.66 -7.67
CA LYS A 203 -4.42 11.26 -7.99
C LYS A 203 -4.40 11.99 -9.34
N SER A 204 -3.34 12.76 -9.60
CA SER A 204 -3.14 13.49 -10.86
C SER A 204 -2.89 12.56 -12.06
N GLY A 205 -2.58 11.28 -11.82
CA GLY A 205 -2.17 10.33 -12.84
C GLY A 205 -0.75 10.57 -13.38
N THR A 206 0.07 11.32 -12.65
CA THR A 206 1.45 11.63 -13.04
C THR A 206 2.30 10.36 -13.11
N LEU A 207 2.21 9.51 -12.08
CA LEU A 207 2.96 8.26 -12.04
C LEU A 207 2.59 7.33 -13.21
N ARG A 208 1.29 7.22 -13.51
CA ARG A 208 0.78 6.46 -14.65
C ARG A 208 1.22 7.03 -16.00
N ALA A 209 1.24 8.36 -16.15
CA ALA A 209 1.72 9.02 -17.37
C ALA A 209 3.22 8.78 -17.62
N ILE A 210 4.04 8.83 -16.56
CA ILE A 210 5.47 8.49 -16.64
C ILE A 210 5.65 7.04 -17.11
N LEU A 211 4.88 6.09 -16.56
CA LEU A 211 4.90 4.69 -16.99
C LEU A 211 4.48 4.52 -18.46
N GLN A 212 3.36 5.15 -18.84
CA GLN A 212 2.82 5.04 -20.20
C GLN A 212 3.85 5.49 -21.24
N ILE A 213 4.48 6.65 -21.03
CA ILE A 213 5.53 7.18 -21.93
C ILE A 213 6.73 6.24 -21.97
N ALA A 214 7.12 5.67 -20.82
CA ALA A 214 8.25 4.75 -20.75
C ALA A 214 7.99 3.43 -21.50
N LEU A 215 6.73 2.99 -21.62
CA LEU A 215 6.37 1.78 -22.36
C LEU A 215 6.12 2.05 -23.85
N GLU A 216 5.51 3.18 -24.21
CA GLU A 216 5.20 3.54 -25.61
C GLU A 216 6.43 3.94 -26.42
N GLN A 217 7.43 4.59 -25.80
CA GLN A 217 8.64 5.06 -26.49
C GLN A 217 9.80 4.04 -26.41
N SER A 218 9.50 2.78 -26.09
CA SER A 218 10.46 1.73 -25.72
C SER A 218 11.14 0.99 -26.89
N GLU A 219 11.32 1.64 -28.05
CA GLU A 219 11.95 1.04 -29.23
C GLU A 219 13.38 1.57 -29.50
N ASP A 220 13.92 2.48 -28.67
CA ASP A 220 15.15 3.24 -28.98
C ASP A 220 16.16 3.29 -27.81
N ARG A 221 17.36 3.85 -28.02
CA ARG A 221 18.41 3.98 -26.96
C ARG A 221 17.95 4.74 -25.68
N GLY A 222 16.78 5.38 -25.69
CA GLY A 222 16.19 6.13 -24.57
C GLY A 222 15.43 5.28 -23.53
N ASP A 223 15.15 4.00 -23.82
CA ASP A 223 14.32 3.10 -23.00
C ASP A 223 14.75 3.03 -21.54
N ALA A 224 16.06 2.87 -21.31
CA ALA A 224 16.61 2.71 -19.98
C ALA A 224 16.33 3.93 -19.09
N VAL A 225 16.39 5.14 -19.67
CA VAL A 225 16.20 6.41 -18.95
C VAL A 225 14.73 6.62 -18.60
N LEU A 226 13.82 6.36 -19.54
CA LEU A 226 12.39 6.54 -19.31
C LEU A 226 11.85 5.54 -18.28
N LEU A 227 12.26 4.27 -18.36
CA LEU A 227 11.92 3.27 -17.33
C LEU A 227 12.53 3.65 -15.97
N GLN A 228 13.77 4.16 -15.95
CA GLN A 228 14.39 4.63 -14.72
C GLN A 228 13.62 5.79 -14.07
N ASN A 229 13.03 6.68 -14.85
CA ASN A 229 12.20 7.78 -14.33
C ASN A 229 10.98 7.25 -13.58
N PHE A 230 10.31 6.22 -14.13
CA PHE A 230 9.21 5.55 -13.45
C PHE A 230 9.68 4.85 -12.17
N VAL A 231 10.77 4.09 -12.25
CA VAL A 231 11.33 3.39 -11.08
C VAL A 231 11.68 4.36 -9.96
N LEU A 232 12.28 5.51 -10.29
CA LEU A 232 12.69 6.54 -9.34
C LEU A 232 11.47 7.13 -8.60
N VAL A 233 10.52 7.70 -9.34
CA VAL A 233 9.33 8.35 -8.73
C VAL A 233 8.42 7.31 -8.09
N GLY A 234 8.22 6.17 -8.75
CA GLY A 234 7.36 5.10 -8.26
C GLY A 234 7.87 4.47 -6.97
N THR A 235 9.19 4.26 -6.82
CA THR A 235 9.76 3.73 -5.56
C THR A 235 9.60 4.72 -4.43
N ARG A 236 9.77 6.01 -4.71
CA ARG A 236 9.52 7.07 -3.72
C ARG A 236 8.07 7.11 -3.28
N VAL A 237 7.12 7.01 -4.22
CA VAL A 237 5.69 6.91 -3.90
C VAL A 237 5.43 5.64 -3.09
N ALA A 238 5.94 4.49 -3.53
CA ALA A 238 5.75 3.21 -2.88
C ALA A 238 6.26 3.21 -1.44
N SER A 239 7.40 3.86 -1.15
CA SER A 239 7.96 3.91 0.21
C SER A 239 7.06 4.62 1.23
N LEU A 240 6.15 5.49 0.78
CA LEU A 240 5.25 6.27 1.62
C LEU A 240 3.82 5.69 1.70
N VAL A 241 3.42 4.87 0.73
CA VAL A 241 2.03 4.37 0.60
C VAL A 241 1.90 2.85 0.68
N CYS A 242 2.98 2.10 0.44
CA CYS A 242 3.01 0.64 0.60
C CYS A 242 3.35 0.28 2.05
N PHE A 243 3.28 -1.01 2.36
CA PHE A 243 3.65 -1.48 3.69
C PHE A 243 5.17 -1.40 3.89
N PRO A 244 5.66 -1.16 5.12
CA PRO A 244 7.08 -0.87 5.37
C PRO A 244 8.06 -1.94 4.85
N VAL A 245 7.67 -3.21 4.90
CA VAL A 245 8.53 -4.30 4.41
C VAL A 245 8.63 -4.28 2.89
N ALA A 246 7.50 -4.11 2.19
CA ALA A 246 7.51 -3.98 0.73
C ALA A 246 8.27 -2.73 0.27
N ALA A 247 8.16 -1.63 1.03
CA ALA A 247 8.92 -0.40 0.80
C ALA A 247 10.44 -0.61 0.94
N SER A 248 10.87 -1.29 2.00
CA SER A 248 12.29 -1.57 2.26
C SER A 248 12.90 -2.43 1.16
N GLU A 249 12.23 -3.51 0.75
CA GLU A 249 12.75 -4.42 -0.28
C GLU A 249 12.93 -3.71 -1.63
N LEU A 250 12.02 -2.78 -1.97
CA LEU A 250 12.14 -1.96 -3.18
C LEU A 250 13.34 -0.99 -3.11
N THR A 251 13.64 -0.44 -1.93
CA THR A 251 14.80 0.46 -1.75
C THR A 251 16.12 -0.29 -1.66
N ASP A 252 16.14 -1.46 -1.02
CA ASP A 252 17.35 -2.29 -0.88
C ASP A 252 17.83 -2.78 -2.26
N ASN A 253 16.88 -3.18 -3.12
CA ASN A 253 17.17 -3.53 -4.51
C ASN A 253 17.83 -2.36 -5.28
N LEU A 254 17.51 -1.10 -4.95
CA LEU A 254 18.11 0.10 -5.58
C LEU A 254 19.51 0.42 -5.05
N GLU A 255 19.80 0.16 -3.76
CA GLU A 255 21.11 0.48 -3.16
C GLU A 255 22.20 -0.54 -3.50
N GLU A 256 21.86 -1.81 -3.69
CA GLU A 256 22.82 -2.86 -4.11
C GLU A 256 23.31 -2.68 -5.57
N GLY A 257 22.65 -1.81 -6.36
CA GLY A 257 22.89 -1.62 -7.80
C GLY A 257 23.50 -0.26 -8.18
N LYS A 258 24.70 0.08 -7.68
CA LYS A 258 25.48 1.26 -8.16
C LYS A 258 26.07 1.12 -9.58
N THR A 259 25.66 0.12 -10.34
CA THR A 259 26.03 -0.08 -11.75
C THR A 259 24.81 0.16 -12.65
N VAL A 260 25.06 0.60 -13.89
CA VAL A 260 24.01 0.86 -14.89
C VAL A 260 23.16 -0.40 -15.08
N ARG A 261 21.92 -0.39 -14.58
CA ARG A 261 20.99 -1.50 -14.72
C ARG A 261 20.67 -1.78 -16.18
N SER A 262 20.54 -3.06 -16.52
CA SER A 262 20.09 -3.43 -17.86
C SER A 262 18.62 -3.01 -18.08
N VAL A 263 18.22 -2.84 -19.34
CA VAL A 263 16.82 -2.52 -19.69
C VAL A 263 15.87 -3.59 -19.15
N ASP A 264 16.26 -4.87 -19.19
CA ASP A 264 15.45 -5.98 -18.71
C ASP A 264 15.30 -5.98 -17.17
N GLU A 265 16.34 -5.60 -16.43
CA GLU A 265 16.26 -5.39 -14.96
C GLU A 265 15.31 -4.24 -14.61
N ASN A 266 15.32 -3.16 -15.39
CA ASN A 266 14.40 -2.05 -15.21
C ASN A 266 12.95 -2.47 -15.52
N ARG A 267 12.71 -3.23 -16.58
CA ARG A 267 11.38 -3.80 -16.89
C ARG A 267 10.87 -4.72 -15.79
N ARG A 268 11.74 -5.55 -15.22
CA ARG A 268 11.39 -6.39 -14.06
C ARG A 268 11.01 -5.54 -12.86
N THR A 269 11.83 -4.54 -12.53
CA THR A 269 11.57 -3.61 -11.42
C THR A 269 10.24 -2.87 -11.61
N VAL A 270 9.93 -2.45 -12.85
CA VAL A 270 8.64 -1.83 -13.19
C VAL A 270 7.47 -2.77 -12.87
N CYS A 271 7.56 -4.04 -13.28
CA CYS A 271 6.52 -5.03 -12.99
C CYS A 271 6.33 -5.23 -11.47
N GLU A 272 7.42 -5.40 -10.73
CA GLU A 272 7.42 -5.56 -9.27
C GLU A 272 6.81 -4.34 -8.57
N LEU A 273 7.17 -3.14 -9.01
CA LEU A 273 6.68 -1.88 -8.45
C LEU A 273 5.18 -1.69 -8.67
N VAL A 274 4.68 -1.98 -9.88
CA VAL A 274 3.24 -1.92 -10.17
C VAL A 274 2.47 -2.92 -9.29
N VAL A 275 2.98 -4.14 -9.14
CA VAL A 275 2.39 -5.16 -8.26
C VAL A 275 2.42 -4.71 -6.78
N ALA A 276 3.51 -4.10 -6.31
CA ALA A 276 3.60 -3.56 -4.96
C ALA A 276 2.56 -2.45 -4.71
N LEU A 277 2.33 -1.57 -5.70
CA LEU A 277 1.30 -0.52 -5.61
C LEU A 277 -0.12 -1.12 -5.55
N MET A 278 -0.39 -2.22 -6.28
CA MET A 278 -1.64 -3.00 -6.12
C MET A 278 -1.76 -3.64 -4.73
N LEU A 279 -0.67 -3.88 -4.03
CA LEU A 279 -0.70 -4.38 -2.65
C LEU A 279 -0.91 -3.28 -1.61
N SER A 280 -0.84 -2.00 -1.97
CA SER A 280 -1.05 -0.87 -1.06
C SER A 280 -2.38 -0.95 -0.28
N GLY A 281 -2.33 -0.46 0.96
CA GLY A 281 -3.52 -0.27 1.80
C GLY A 281 -4.30 1.02 1.49
N VAL A 282 -3.79 1.87 0.60
CA VAL A 282 -4.45 3.12 0.16
C VAL A 282 -5.27 2.84 -1.09
N SER A 283 -6.60 3.02 -1.02
CA SER A 283 -7.53 2.66 -2.10
C SER A 283 -7.25 3.37 -3.43
N LEU A 284 -6.88 4.66 -3.37
CA LEU A 284 -6.49 5.43 -4.55
C LEU A 284 -5.28 4.82 -5.26
N VAL A 285 -4.24 4.45 -4.48
CA VAL A 285 -3.01 3.85 -5.01
C VAL A 285 -3.26 2.46 -5.56
N PHE A 286 -4.05 1.65 -4.84
CA PHE A 286 -4.51 0.37 -5.34
C PHE A 286 -5.19 0.51 -6.71
N GLY A 287 -6.16 1.44 -6.83
CA GLY A 287 -6.93 1.60 -8.06
C GLY A 287 -6.08 2.08 -9.23
N ASP A 288 -5.13 2.98 -9.00
CA ASP A 288 -4.20 3.39 -10.05
C ASP A 288 -3.16 2.29 -10.38
N GLY A 289 -2.77 1.47 -9.40
CA GLY A 289 -1.95 0.26 -9.60
C GLY A 289 -2.59 -0.74 -10.56
N VAL A 290 -3.90 -0.98 -10.42
CA VAL A 290 -4.68 -1.83 -11.36
C VAL A 290 -4.66 -1.24 -12.78
N ARG A 291 -4.81 0.09 -12.92
CA ARG A 291 -4.73 0.77 -14.22
C ARG A 291 -3.34 0.69 -14.83
N MET A 292 -2.30 0.84 -14.02
CA MET A 292 -0.91 0.68 -14.45
C MET A 292 -0.59 -0.76 -14.85
N LEU A 293 -1.17 -1.77 -14.18
CA LEU A 293 -1.01 -3.16 -14.59
C LEU A 293 -1.54 -3.38 -16.02
N GLN A 294 -2.61 -2.70 -16.42
CA GLN A 294 -3.09 -2.78 -17.80
C GLN A 294 -2.03 -2.31 -18.81
N LEU A 295 -1.38 -1.18 -18.54
CA LEU A 295 -0.28 -0.69 -19.39
C LEU A 295 0.88 -1.71 -19.48
N VAL A 296 1.20 -2.36 -18.36
CA VAL A 296 2.24 -3.40 -18.32
C VAL A 296 1.84 -4.65 -19.11
N ILE A 297 0.56 -5.04 -19.07
CA ILE A 297 0.01 -6.16 -19.86
C ILE A 297 0.06 -5.85 -21.36
N ASP A 298 -0.21 -4.61 -21.74
CA ASP A 298 -0.24 -4.18 -23.13
C ASP A 298 1.18 -4.09 -23.74
N SER A 299 2.22 -4.01 -22.91
CA SER A 299 3.63 -4.11 -23.33
C SER A 299 4.10 -5.57 -23.42
N PRO A 300 4.43 -6.10 -24.62
CA PRO A 300 4.80 -7.51 -24.79
C PRO A 300 6.02 -7.94 -23.96
N GLN A 301 7.01 -7.05 -23.85
CA GLN A 301 8.27 -7.31 -23.15
C GLN A 301 8.02 -7.47 -21.64
N CYS A 302 7.28 -6.53 -21.04
CA CYS A 302 6.94 -6.59 -19.63
C CYS A 302 5.95 -7.72 -19.32
N ARG A 303 4.98 -7.97 -20.22
CA ARG A 303 4.01 -9.05 -20.08
C ARG A 303 4.68 -10.41 -19.90
N SER A 304 5.77 -10.68 -20.63
CA SER A 304 6.52 -11.94 -20.51
C SER A 304 7.17 -12.14 -19.13
N LEU A 305 7.43 -11.05 -18.39
CA LEU A 305 8.06 -11.07 -17.07
C LEU A 305 7.04 -11.17 -15.93
N LEU A 306 5.77 -10.81 -16.16
CA LEU A 306 4.73 -10.79 -15.14
C LEU A 306 4.59 -12.13 -14.38
N PRO A 307 4.56 -13.31 -15.04
CA PRO A 307 4.43 -14.58 -14.32
C PRO A 307 5.57 -14.87 -13.34
N MET A 308 6.73 -14.22 -13.50
CA MET A 308 7.88 -14.37 -12.61
C MET A 308 7.78 -13.53 -11.34
N VAL A 309 6.83 -12.59 -11.25
CA VAL A 309 6.69 -11.68 -10.11
C VAL A 309 5.97 -12.40 -8.96
N PRO A 310 6.62 -12.66 -7.81
CA PRO A 310 6.06 -13.51 -6.75
C PRO A 310 4.73 -12.99 -6.17
N ASP A 311 4.60 -11.67 -6.07
CA ASP A 311 3.44 -11.03 -5.45
C ASP A 311 2.24 -10.89 -6.40
N LEU A 312 2.40 -11.16 -7.71
CA LEU A 312 1.37 -10.90 -8.72
C LEU A 312 0.09 -11.70 -8.48
N ARG A 313 0.19 -13.02 -8.26
CA ARG A 313 -0.97 -13.88 -8.00
C ARG A 313 -1.79 -13.35 -6.83
N GLY A 314 -1.11 -12.97 -5.76
CA GLY A 314 -1.72 -12.40 -4.57
C GLY A 314 -2.36 -11.03 -4.80
N ALA A 315 -1.73 -10.16 -5.59
CA ALA A 315 -2.31 -8.87 -5.97
C ALA A 315 -3.59 -9.02 -6.82
N LEU A 316 -3.59 -9.95 -7.77
CA LEU A 316 -4.75 -10.30 -8.59
C LEU A 316 -5.89 -10.88 -7.74
N GLU A 317 -5.60 -11.83 -6.85
CA GLU A 317 -6.60 -12.40 -5.93
C GLU A 317 -7.17 -11.34 -4.98
N LYS A 318 -6.35 -10.40 -4.50
CA LYS A 318 -6.79 -9.26 -3.67
C LYS A 318 -7.78 -8.40 -4.46
N ALA A 319 -7.41 -8.01 -5.68
CA ALA A 319 -8.26 -7.21 -6.55
C ALA A 319 -9.60 -7.90 -6.84
N HIS A 320 -9.55 -9.18 -7.21
CA HIS A 320 -10.74 -9.99 -7.48
C HIS A 320 -11.65 -10.17 -6.25
N THR A 321 -11.05 -10.34 -5.06
CA THR A 321 -11.80 -10.45 -3.80
C THR A 321 -12.50 -9.12 -3.47
N MET A 322 -11.80 -7.99 -3.59
CA MET A 322 -12.36 -6.67 -3.28
C MET A 322 -13.53 -6.28 -4.19
N VAL A 323 -13.52 -6.75 -5.44
CA VAL A 323 -14.61 -6.55 -6.41
C VAL A 323 -15.86 -7.37 -6.06
N ARG A 324 -15.70 -8.57 -5.52
CA ARG A 324 -16.83 -9.46 -5.18
C ARG A 324 -17.56 -9.08 -3.89
N LEU A 325 -16.92 -8.32 -3.01
CA LEU A 325 -17.50 -7.93 -1.73
C LEU A 325 -18.50 -6.77 -1.92
N LYS A 326 -19.75 -6.99 -1.47
CA LYS A 326 -20.88 -6.06 -1.66
C LYS A 326 -20.69 -4.66 -1.06
N ASP A 327 -19.90 -4.55 0.01
CA ASP A 327 -19.58 -3.28 0.71
C ASP A 327 -18.15 -2.79 0.41
N GLY A 328 -17.54 -3.27 -0.68
CA GLY A 328 -16.17 -2.94 -1.05
C GLY A 328 -15.99 -1.46 -1.36
N LYS A 329 -14.85 -0.89 -0.94
CA LYS A 329 -14.45 0.52 -1.23
C LYS A 329 -14.36 0.84 -2.73
N LEU A 330 -14.39 -0.18 -3.59
CA LEU A 330 -14.32 -0.08 -5.05
C LEU A 330 -15.70 -0.18 -5.74
N GLY A 331 -16.78 -0.44 -4.98
CA GLY A 331 -18.10 -0.71 -5.53
C GLY A 331 -18.73 0.44 -6.33
N HIS A 332 -18.14 1.63 -6.31
CA HIS A 332 -18.63 2.80 -7.03
C HIS A 332 -17.99 3.01 -8.41
N GLU A 333 -16.89 2.31 -8.75
CA GLU A 333 -16.21 2.43 -10.06
C GLU A 333 -16.37 1.16 -10.89
N GLU A 334 -17.39 1.12 -11.75
CA GLU A 334 -17.72 -0.03 -12.60
C GLU A 334 -16.57 -0.41 -13.55
N TYR A 335 -15.91 0.58 -14.17
CA TYR A 335 -14.73 0.35 -15.01
C TYR A 335 -13.59 -0.38 -14.28
N LEU A 336 -13.29 0.02 -13.04
CA LEU A 336 -12.22 -0.60 -12.26
C LEU A 336 -12.56 -2.05 -11.91
N LYS A 337 -13.84 -2.33 -11.69
CA LYS A 337 -14.36 -3.66 -11.41
C LYS A 337 -14.13 -4.60 -12.59
N GLU A 338 -14.57 -4.19 -13.78
CA GLU A 338 -14.39 -4.94 -15.03
C GLU A 338 -12.90 -5.19 -15.30
N LEU A 339 -12.07 -4.17 -15.08
CA LEU A 339 -10.62 -4.27 -15.28
C LEU A 339 -9.99 -5.33 -14.36
N CYS A 340 -10.36 -5.38 -13.08
CA CYS A 340 -9.86 -6.39 -12.15
C CYS A 340 -10.28 -7.82 -12.55
N GLU A 341 -11.52 -8.00 -13.01
CA GLU A 341 -12.03 -9.31 -13.46
C GLU A 341 -11.33 -9.76 -14.75
N ALA A 342 -11.15 -8.86 -15.71
CA ALA A 342 -10.43 -9.12 -16.96
C ALA A 342 -8.96 -9.48 -16.73
N GLN A 343 -8.24 -8.70 -15.91
CA GLN A 343 -6.84 -8.96 -15.59
C GLN A 343 -6.65 -10.28 -14.84
N TYR A 344 -7.55 -10.60 -13.89
CA TYR A 344 -7.53 -11.89 -13.19
C TYR A 344 -7.71 -13.06 -14.16
N GLY A 345 -8.72 -12.98 -15.05
CA GLY A 345 -8.99 -14.02 -16.05
C GLY A 345 -7.86 -14.20 -17.07
N LEU A 346 -7.19 -13.11 -17.45
CA LEU A 346 -6.12 -13.12 -18.43
C LEU A 346 -4.80 -13.67 -17.86
N LEU A 347 -4.38 -13.22 -16.68
CA LEU A 347 -3.06 -13.52 -16.14
C LEU A 347 -3.00 -14.79 -15.29
N SER A 348 -4.13 -15.24 -14.70
CA SER A 348 -4.12 -16.46 -13.87
C SER A 348 -3.66 -17.70 -14.65
N PRO A 349 -4.13 -17.96 -15.88
CA PRO A 349 -3.65 -19.09 -16.68
C PRO A 349 -2.15 -19.00 -17.03
N ASP A 350 -1.65 -17.79 -17.28
CA ASP A 350 -0.22 -17.54 -17.57
C ASP A 350 0.66 -17.87 -16.36
N ILE A 351 0.23 -17.44 -15.17
CA ILE A 351 0.89 -17.77 -13.90
C ILE A 351 0.81 -19.29 -13.64
N ASP A 352 -0.35 -19.92 -13.82
CA ASP A 352 -0.51 -21.36 -13.60
C ASP A 352 0.37 -22.18 -14.58
N ASN A 353 0.50 -21.74 -15.83
CA ASN A 353 1.40 -22.35 -16.81
C ASN A 353 2.86 -22.23 -16.37
N TYR A 354 3.26 -21.04 -15.90
CA TYR A 354 4.62 -20.79 -15.43
C TYR A 354 4.96 -21.62 -14.18
N GLU A 355 4.07 -21.64 -13.17
CA GLU A 355 4.25 -22.41 -11.93
C GLU A 355 4.29 -23.92 -12.17
N ARG A 356 3.56 -24.43 -13.17
CA ARG A 356 3.64 -25.84 -13.58
C ARG A 356 5.00 -26.21 -14.17
N GLN A 357 5.67 -25.29 -14.84
CA GLN A 357 6.97 -25.53 -15.49
C GLN A 357 8.15 -25.28 -14.55
N HIS A 358 8.07 -24.28 -13.68
CA HIS A 358 9.20 -23.79 -12.88
C HIS A 358 9.04 -24.02 -11.37
N GLY A 359 7.91 -24.58 -10.94
CA GLY A 359 7.54 -24.65 -9.53
C GLY A 359 6.91 -23.35 -9.02
N SER A 360 6.46 -23.35 -7.77
CA SER A 360 5.78 -22.19 -7.19
C SER A 360 6.69 -20.97 -7.08
N VAL A 361 6.23 -19.83 -7.58
CA VAL A 361 6.99 -18.55 -7.54
C VAL A 361 7.13 -18.04 -6.12
N VAL A 362 6.18 -18.37 -5.24
CA VAL A 362 6.18 -17.99 -3.82
C VAL A 362 6.85 -19.04 -2.93
N GLY A 363 7.37 -20.14 -3.51
CA GLY A 363 8.05 -21.20 -2.76
C GLY A 363 7.11 -22.17 -2.02
N LEU A 364 5.85 -22.28 -2.44
CA LEU A 364 4.98 -23.36 -1.99
C LEU A 364 5.46 -24.68 -2.60
N HIS A 365 5.73 -25.67 -1.76
CA HIS A 365 6.17 -26.98 -2.22
C HIS A 365 4.97 -27.72 -2.82
N SER A 366 5.21 -28.56 -3.82
CA SER A 366 4.15 -29.39 -4.41
C SER A 366 3.54 -30.30 -3.35
N ASP A 367 2.27 -30.64 -3.52
CA ASP A 367 1.57 -31.51 -2.57
C ASP A 367 2.30 -32.85 -2.42
N GLU A 368 2.91 -33.39 -3.48
CA GLU A 368 3.58 -34.69 -3.49
C GLU A 368 4.90 -34.73 -2.70
N GLU A 369 5.69 -33.66 -2.69
CA GLU A 369 6.95 -33.61 -1.91
C GLU A 369 6.73 -33.58 -0.40
N THR A 370 5.52 -33.27 0.05
CA THR A 370 5.20 -33.14 1.47
C THR A 370 4.95 -34.50 2.14
N TYR A 371 4.71 -35.58 1.38
CA TYR A 371 4.20 -36.85 1.91
C TYR A 371 5.19 -38.03 1.94
N HIS A 372 6.41 -37.88 1.39
CA HIS A 372 7.27 -39.04 1.11
C HIS A 372 8.50 -39.26 1.99
N ASN A 373 8.69 -38.55 3.11
CA ASN A 373 9.82 -38.84 4.01
C ASN A 373 9.44 -38.70 5.48
N ASP A 374 9.41 -39.83 6.19
CA ASP A 374 9.84 -40.06 7.58
C ASP A 374 9.85 -38.86 8.55
N LYS A 375 8.68 -38.25 8.78
CA LYS A 375 8.55 -37.06 9.62
C LYS A 375 7.75 -37.32 10.89
N SER A 376 8.49 -37.42 12.00
CA SER A 376 7.96 -37.27 13.36
C SER A 376 7.14 -35.98 13.50
N GLY A 377 6.18 -35.95 14.42
CA GLY A 377 5.35 -34.76 14.65
C GLY A 377 6.14 -33.48 14.96
N GLU A 378 7.37 -33.60 15.47
CA GLU A 378 8.30 -32.46 15.64
C GLU A 378 8.71 -31.82 14.31
N LYS A 379 9.04 -32.61 13.29
CA LYS A 379 9.39 -32.08 11.96
C LYS A 379 8.18 -31.42 11.30
N ALA A 380 6.97 -31.94 11.55
CA ALA A 380 5.74 -31.31 11.07
C ALA A 380 5.51 -29.93 11.73
N LEU A 381 5.79 -29.82 13.03
CA LEU A 381 5.73 -28.54 13.76
C LEU A 381 6.73 -27.52 13.21
N GLU A 382 7.96 -27.94 12.89
CA GLU A 382 8.98 -27.09 12.29
C GLU A 382 8.53 -26.55 10.91
N VAL A 383 8.06 -27.44 10.03
CA VAL A 383 7.55 -27.07 8.70
C VAL A 383 6.37 -26.12 8.80
N ALA A 384 5.39 -26.40 9.68
CA ALA A 384 4.25 -25.52 9.91
C ALA A 384 4.68 -24.14 10.44
N THR A 385 5.70 -24.10 11.30
CA THR A 385 6.26 -22.84 11.83
C THR A 385 6.91 -22.01 10.72
N LYS A 386 7.65 -22.66 9.80
CA LYS A 386 8.19 -22.00 8.61
C LYS A 386 7.08 -21.41 7.73
N TYR A 387 6.02 -22.16 7.48
CA TYR A 387 4.86 -21.64 6.74
C TYR A 387 4.21 -20.45 7.46
N LYS A 388 4.04 -20.48 8.80
CA LYS A 388 3.57 -19.32 9.55
C LYS A 388 4.48 -18.10 9.34
N ALA A 389 5.79 -18.29 9.41
CA ALA A 389 6.76 -17.22 9.22
C ALA A 389 6.69 -16.60 7.80
N GLN A 390 6.59 -17.44 6.78
CA GLN A 390 6.39 -17.00 5.39
C GLN A 390 5.06 -16.25 5.22
N GLY A 391 3.96 -16.77 5.78
CA GLY A 391 2.68 -16.09 5.79
C GLY A 391 2.76 -14.71 6.45
N ASN A 392 3.48 -14.59 7.57
CA ASN A 392 3.72 -13.31 8.23
C ASN A 392 4.53 -12.33 7.37
N ALA A 393 5.49 -12.81 6.57
CA ALA A 393 6.24 -11.96 5.65
C ALA A 393 5.31 -11.37 4.58
N PHE A 394 4.52 -12.20 3.89
CA PHE A 394 3.54 -11.73 2.90
C PHE A 394 2.45 -10.83 3.51
N PHE A 395 2.01 -11.12 4.74
CA PHE A 395 1.07 -10.27 5.47
C PHE A 395 1.62 -8.85 5.65
N ARG A 396 2.91 -8.73 6.02
CA ARG A 396 3.57 -7.43 6.18
C ARG A 396 3.80 -6.69 4.86
N ARG A 397 3.74 -7.37 3.71
CA ARG A 397 3.77 -6.74 2.37
C ARG A 397 2.38 -6.28 1.90
N GLY A 398 1.31 -6.66 2.60
CA GLY A 398 -0.07 -6.43 2.16
C GLY A 398 -0.61 -7.49 1.20
N ASN A 399 0.17 -8.54 0.91
CA ASN A 399 -0.25 -9.69 0.12
C ASN A 399 -1.03 -10.67 1.00
N PHE A 400 -2.24 -10.25 1.38
CA PHE A 400 -3.11 -11.02 2.24
C PHE A 400 -3.55 -12.37 1.65
N PRO A 401 -3.88 -12.48 0.35
CA PRO A 401 -4.29 -13.77 -0.22
C PRO A 401 -3.18 -14.83 -0.14
N THR A 402 -1.94 -14.46 -0.46
CA THR A 402 -0.79 -15.38 -0.35
C THR A 402 -0.49 -15.73 1.12
N ALA A 403 -0.54 -14.75 2.03
CA ALA A 403 -0.39 -14.99 3.46
C ALA A 403 -1.39 -16.02 3.99
N ARG A 404 -2.66 -15.93 3.57
CA ARG A 404 -3.71 -16.90 3.90
C ARG A 404 -3.36 -18.32 3.44
N VAL A 405 -2.83 -18.48 2.23
CA VAL A 405 -2.45 -19.81 1.70
C VAL A 405 -1.41 -20.45 2.61
N PHE A 406 -0.39 -19.68 3.04
CA PHE A 406 0.63 -20.16 3.97
C PHE A 406 0.07 -20.55 5.35
N TYR A 407 -0.81 -19.73 5.95
CA TYR A 407 -1.44 -20.08 7.23
C TYR A 407 -2.32 -21.33 7.12
N ARG A 408 -3.06 -21.47 6.02
CA ARG A 408 -3.87 -22.66 5.75
C ARG A 408 -2.99 -23.90 5.59
N ARG A 409 -1.85 -23.79 4.90
CA ARG A 409 -0.89 -24.88 4.72
C ARG A 409 -0.28 -25.30 6.06
N ALA A 410 0.09 -24.36 6.91
CA ALA A 410 0.59 -24.66 8.26
C ALA A 410 -0.42 -25.51 9.05
N ILE A 411 -1.69 -25.11 9.08
CA ILE A 411 -2.76 -25.86 9.77
C ILE A 411 -2.96 -27.25 9.13
N ALA A 412 -2.91 -27.34 7.80
CA ALA A 412 -3.07 -28.61 7.09
C ALA A 412 -1.96 -29.61 7.42
N VAL A 413 -0.71 -29.15 7.51
CA VAL A 413 0.45 -29.99 7.91
C VAL A 413 0.27 -30.51 9.34
N LEU A 414 -0.10 -29.66 10.29
CA LEU A 414 -0.34 -30.07 11.68
C LEU A 414 -1.44 -31.13 11.77
N ARG A 415 -2.58 -30.91 11.10
CA ARG A 415 -3.69 -31.86 11.10
C ARG A 415 -3.35 -33.19 10.42
N ALA A 416 -2.57 -33.15 9.34
CA ALA A 416 -2.13 -34.36 8.66
C ALA A 416 -1.18 -35.18 9.54
N ALA A 417 -0.20 -34.52 10.16
CA ALA A 417 0.75 -35.17 11.06
C ALA A 417 0.06 -35.78 12.29
N GLN A 418 -0.84 -35.03 12.94
CA GLN A 418 -1.61 -35.54 14.07
C GLN A 418 -2.42 -36.79 13.68
N ARG A 419 -3.14 -36.75 12.56
CA ARG A 419 -3.93 -37.90 12.08
C ARG A 419 -3.06 -39.11 11.77
N GLN A 420 -1.91 -38.90 11.14
CA GLN A 420 -0.99 -39.98 10.82
C GLN A 420 -0.47 -40.64 12.10
N GLU A 421 0.00 -39.84 13.07
CA GLU A 421 0.50 -40.36 14.35
C GLU A 421 -0.59 -41.09 15.13
N GLU A 422 -1.79 -40.52 15.25
CA GLU A 422 -2.93 -41.19 15.89
C GLU A 422 -3.35 -42.48 15.16
N THR A 423 -3.25 -42.54 13.84
CA THR A 423 -3.56 -43.75 13.07
C THR A 423 -2.55 -44.86 13.37
N LEU A 424 -1.26 -44.52 13.44
CA LEU A 424 -0.21 -45.45 13.82
C LEU A 424 -0.42 -45.97 15.25
N LEU A 425 -0.74 -45.08 16.19
CA LEU A 425 -1.01 -45.44 17.58
C LEU A 425 -2.24 -46.35 17.73
N ARG A 426 -3.29 -46.14 16.91
CA ARG A 426 -4.49 -47.01 16.89
C ARG A 426 -4.23 -48.39 16.29
N SER A 427 -3.17 -48.56 15.50
CA SER A 427 -2.80 -49.84 14.87
C SER A 427 -1.87 -50.72 15.73
N LEU A 428 -1.48 -50.25 16.92
CA LEU A 428 -0.60 -50.98 17.82
C LEU A 428 -1.26 -52.26 18.35
N SER A 429 -0.43 -53.28 18.60
CA SER A 429 -0.86 -54.48 19.32
C SER A 429 -1.16 -54.13 20.80
N VAL A 430 -1.90 -55.00 21.49
CA VAL A 430 -2.21 -54.80 22.93
C VAL A 430 -0.92 -54.73 23.77
N ASP A 431 0.07 -55.56 23.44
CA ASP A 431 1.35 -55.60 24.15
C ASP A 431 2.16 -54.31 23.92
N ASP A 432 2.20 -53.81 22.69
CA ASP A 432 2.88 -52.53 22.37
C ASP A 432 2.16 -51.33 22.98
N LEU A 433 0.83 -51.38 23.05
CA LEU A 433 0.02 -50.35 23.69
C LEU A 433 0.32 -50.30 25.19
N LEU A 434 0.35 -51.45 25.87
CA LEU A 434 0.72 -51.53 27.30
C LEU A 434 2.14 -51.02 27.56
N ALA A 435 3.10 -51.37 26.70
CA ALA A 435 4.48 -50.88 26.81
C ALA A 435 4.59 -49.34 26.70
N ARG A 436 3.64 -48.70 26.02
CA ARG A 436 3.59 -47.24 25.81
C ARG A 436 2.63 -46.50 26.73
N CYS A 437 1.74 -47.21 27.42
CA CYS A 437 0.91 -46.68 28.50
C CYS A 437 1.76 -46.53 29.77
N SER A 438 2.69 -45.59 29.78
CA SER A 438 3.42 -45.20 30.99
C SER A 438 2.71 -44.04 31.70
N ILE A 439 3.04 -43.81 32.97
CA ILE A 439 2.61 -42.62 33.72
C ILE A 439 2.85 -41.35 32.88
N GLY A 440 1.83 -40.51 32.74
CA GLY A 440 1.85 -39.30 31.91
C GLY A 440 1.57 -39.51 30.42
N ALA A 441 1.29 -40.73 29.95
CA ALA A 441 0.91 -40.98 28.56
C ALA A 441 -0.47 -40.36 28.26
N SER A 442 -0.58 -39.71 27.10
CA SER A 442 -1.85 -39.17 26.63
C SER A 442 -2.69 -40.27 25.99
N ILE A 443 -3.93 -40.40 26.45
CA ILE A 443 -4.85 -41.45 26.03
C ILE A 443 -6.25 -40.88 25.77
N GLN A 444 -7.06 -41.70 25.13
CA GLN A 444 -8.50 -41.52 25.10
C GLN A 444 -9.19 -42.74 25.66
N VAL A 445 -10.23 -42.51 26.45
CA VAL A 445 -10.99 -43.53 27.16
C VAL A 445 -12.40 -43.61 26.59
N CYS A 446 -12.83 -44.80 26.23
CA CYS A 446 -14.19 -45.06 25.78
C CYS A 446 -15.14 -45.14 26.99
N SER A 447 -16.25 -44.41 26.94
CA SER A 447 -17.34 -44.49 27.92
C SER A 447 -17.87 -45.92 28.04
N GLN A 448 -18.35 -46.31 29.22
CA GLN A 448 -18.95 -47.63 29.47
C GLN A 448 -20.12 -47.96 28.52
N ARG A 449 -20.79 -46.95 27.95
CA ARG A 449 -21.87 -47.10 26.97
C ARG A 449 -21.38 -47.22 25.51
N GLY A 450 -20.07 -47.24 25.28
CA GLY A 450 -19.43 -47.51 23.98
C GLY A 450 -19.45 -46.39 22.94
N ASN A 451 -20.14 -45.27 23.19
CA ASN A 451 -20.43 -44.27 22.15
C ASN A 451 -19.62 -42.97 22.22
N GLN A 452 -18.82 -42.75 23.28
CA GLN A 452 -18.09 -41.50 23.47
C GLN A 452 -16.66 -41.78 23.93
N TRP A 453 -15.70 -41.04 23.37
CA TRP A 453 -14.28 -41.07 23.76
C TRP A 453 -13.95 -39.76 24.46
N GLN A 454 -13.27 -39.84 25.59
CA GLN A 454 -12.85 -38.69 26.40
C GLN A 454 -11.33 -38.67 26.52
N ASP A 455 -10.74 -37.48 26.52
CA ASP A 455 -9.30 -37.30 26.65
C ASP A 455 -8.88 -37.45 28.11
N ALA A 456 -7.77 -38.17 28.34
CA ALA A 456 -7.25 -38.44 29.67
C ALA A 456 -5.72 -38.66 29.63
N MET A 457 -5.14 -38.76 30.83
CA MET A 457 -3.73 -39.06 31.06
C MET A 457 -3.60 -40.26 32.00
N VAL A 458 -2.59 -41.09 31.78
CA VAL A 458 -2.29 -42.24 32.65
C VAL A 458 -1.68 -41.78 33.97
N SER A 459 -2.29 -42.16 35.10
CA SER A 459 -1.76 -41.97 36.46
C SER A 459 -0.92 -43.16 36.90
N ASP A 460 -1.45 -44.38 36.73
CA ASP A 460 -0.79 -45.64 37.09
C ASP A 460 -1.28 -46.80 36.19
N VAL A 461 -0.55 -47.91 36.19
CA VAL A 461 -0.89 -49.13 35.43
C VAL A 461 -0.70 -50.36 36.31
N GLU A 462 -1.77 -51.15 36.44
CA GLU A 462 -1.78 -52.38 37.25
C GLU A 462 -2.15 -53.61 36.39
N GLY A 463 -1.58 -54.77 36.73
CA GLY A 463 -1.89 -56.06 36.10
C GLY A 463 -0.94 -56.49 34.97
N ILE A 464 -1.14 -57.71 34.44
CA ILE A 464 -0.29 -58.32 33.41
C ILE A 464 -1.14 -58.70 32.18
N GLY A 465 -0.76 -58.23 31.00
CA GLY A 465 -1.37 -58.60 29.72
C GLY A 465 -2.79 -58.07 29.54
N SER A 466 -3.70 -58.86 28.96
CA SER A 466 -5.06 -58.43 28.62
C SER A 466 -5.95 -58.10 29.84
N ALA A 467 -5.52 -58.45 31.05
CA ALA A 467 -6.20 -58.10 32.31
C ALA A 467 -5.73 -56.76 32.89
N SER A 468 -4.76 -56.09 32.26
CA SER A 468 -4.24 -54.82 32.75
C SER A 468 -5.30 -53.72 32.78
N GLN A 469 -5.24 -52.94 33.85
CA GLN A 469 -6.05 -51.75 34.09
C GLN A 469 -5.14 -50.54 34.20
N VAL A 470 -5.67 -49.41 33.76
CA VAL A 470 -4.97 -48.12 33.74
C VAL A 470 -5.78 -47.16 34.58
N GLU A 471 -5.16 -46.56 35.58
CA GLU A 471 -5.73 -45.44 36.32
C GLU A 471 -5.63 -44.19 35.45
N VAL A 472 -6.76 -43.52 35.23
CA VAL A 472 -6.85 -42.39 34.30
C VAL A 472 -7.29 -41.11 35.01
N LEU A 473 -6.64 -40.02 34.63
CA LEU A 473 -6.98 -38.65 35.00
C LEU A 473 -7.60 -37.96 33.78
N TYR A 474 -8.87 -37.59 33.84
CA TYR A 474 -9.56 -36.95 32.72
C TYR A 474 -9.14 -35.47 32.57
N ASP A 475 -8.99 -35.01 31.32
CA ASP A 475 -8.56 -33.64 31.03
C ASP A 475 -9.65 -32.59 31.35
N ASP A 476 -10.93 -32.99 31.30
CA ASP A 476 -12.10 -32.11 31.49
C ASP A 476 -13.09 -32.73 32.52
N GLY A 477 -13.15 -32.14 33.72
CA GLY A 477 -14.19 -32.41 34.73
C GLY A 477 -13.68 -32.69 36.15
N ASP A 478 -14.55 -32.50 37.15
CA ASP A 478 -14.34 -32.92 38.56
C ASP A 478 -14.48 -34.46 38.72
N GLN A 479 -14.15 -35.24 37.68
CA GLN A 479 -14.26 -36.70 37.72
C GLN A 479 -13.07 -37.26 38.47
N GLU A 480 -13.35 -38.05 39.51
CA GLU A 480 -12.34 -38.78 40.27
C GLU A 480 -11.65 -39.83 39.39
N ASP A 481 -10.40 -40.13 39.72
CA ASP A 481 -9.55 -41.11 39.07
C ASP A 481 -10.30 -42.45 38.92
N GLU A 482 -10.39 -42.97 37.68
CA GLU A 482 -11.07 -44.23 37.37
C GLU A 482 -10.04 -45.27 36.93
N TRP A 483 -10.17 -46.49 37.43
CA TRP A 483 -9.46 -47.65 36.89
C TRP A 483 -10.20 -48.21 35.68
N VAL A 484 -9.55 -48.15 34.52
CA VAL A 484 -10.16 -48.50 33.24
C VAL A 484 -9.41 -49.67 32.59
N SER A 485 -10.15 -50.68 32.12
CA SER A 485 -9.56 -51.77 31.34
C SER A 485 -8.86 -51.25 30.09
N ILE A 486 -7.69 -51.81 29.78
CA ILE A 486 -6.90 -51.46 28.59
C ILE A 486 -7.69 -51.55 27.27
N SER A 487 -8.71 -52.41 27.22
CA SER A 487 -9.61 -52.56 26.07
C SER A 487 -10.44 -51.31 25.74
N ARG A 488 -10.65 -50.41 26.70
CA ARG A 488 -11.37 -49.13 26.55
C ARG A 488 -10.41 -47.96 26.28
N VAL A 489 -9.10 -48.20 26.25
CA VAL A 489 -8.07 -47.16 26.14
C VAL A 489 -7.46 -47.18 24.75
N ARG A 490 -7.18 -46.00 24.20
CA ARG A 490 -6.31 -45.85 23.02
C ARG A 490 -5.30 -44.75 23.26
N LEU A 491 -4.08 -44.95 22.75
CA LEU A 491 -3.04 -43.92 22.82
C LEU A 491 -3.35 -42.76 21.89
N ARG A 492 -2.95 -41.57 22.32
CA ARG A 492 -3.01 -40.34 21.56
C ARG A 492 -1.61 -39.75 21.43
N MET A 493 -1.45 -38.82 20.49
CA MET A 493 -0.22 -38.04 20.36
C MET A 493 0.12 -37.35 21.69
N ASN A 494 1.42 -37.21 21.97
CA ASN A 494 1.92 -36.63 23.21
C ASN A 494 1.28 -35.27 23.50
N THR A 495 0.81 -35.06 24.74
CA THR A 495 0.11 -33.85 25.18
C THR A 495 0.93 -32.57 24.92
N LYS A 496 2.24 -32.58 25.17
CA LYS A 496 3.10 -31.41 24.93
C LYS A 496 3.13 -31.01 23.46
N LEU A 497 3.27 -32.01 22.58
CA LEU A 497 3.31 -31.78 21.15
C LEU A 497 1.92 -31.36 20.64
N LEU A 498 0.84 -31.95 21.18
CA LEU A 498 -0.52 -31.55 20.84
C LEU A 498 -0.82 -30.11 21.25
N THR A 499 -0.41 -29.70 22.46
CA THR A 499 -0.50 -28.30 22.88
C THR A 499 0.29 -27.38 21.94
N ALA A 500 1.50 -27.76 21.52
CA ALA A 500 2.27 -26.96 20.55
C ALA A 500 1.57 -26.87 19.17
N PHE A 501 0.91 -27.94 18.73
CA PHE A 501 0.11 -27.95 17.51
C PHE A 501 -1.10 -27.01 17.64
N ASP A 502 -1.83 -27.09 18.74
CA ASP A 502 -2.98 -26.24 19.04
C ASP A 502 -2.59 -24.77 19.15
N ASP A 503 -1.50 -24.47 19.86
CA ASP A 503 -0.94 -23.13 19.97
C ASP A 503 -0.64 -22.54 18.58
N LEU A 504 0.03 -23.31 17.72
CA LEU A 504 0.37 -22.87 16.38
C LEU A 504 -0.86 -22.76 15.46
N ALA A 505 -1.83 -23.67 15.60
CA ALA A 505 -3.08 -23.65 14.84
C ALA A 505 -3.95 -22.45 15.23
N VAL A 506 -3.99 -22.10 16.51
CA VAL A 506 -4.64 -20.88 17.03
C VAL A 506 -3.99 -19.64 16.45
N ASP A 507 -2.65 -19.54 16.49
CA ASP A 507 -1.89 -18.43 15.90
C ASP A 507 -2.20 -18.25 14.41
N CYS A 508 -2.16 -19.34 13.64
CA CYS A 508 -2.45 -19.32 12.21
C CYS A 508 -3.91 -18.93 11.94
N SER A 509 -4.86 -19.43 12.73
CA SER A 509 -6.28 -19.08 12.62
C SER A 509 -6.52 -17.60 12.93
N MET A 510 -5.87 -17.07 13.95
CA MET A 510 -5.92 -15.65 14.31
C MET A 510 -5.35 -14.77 13.19
N ASN A 511 -4.22 -15.15 12.60
CA ASN A 511 -3.62 -14.38 11.50
C ASN A 511 -4.46 -14.48 10.22
N MET A 512 -5.05 -15.63 9.93
CA MET A 512 -6.01 -15.79 8.83
C MET A 512 -7.27 -14.92 9.02
N GLY A 513 -7.78 -14.82 10.25
CA GLY A 513 -8.89 -13.91 10.56
C GLY A 513 -8.53 -12.43 10.34
N LYS A 514 -7.30 -12.02 10.67
CA LYS A 514 -6.78 -10.67 10.36
C LYS A 514 -6.66 -10.44 8.86
N VAL A 515 -6.20 -11.44 8.10
CA VAL A 515 -6.17 -11.40 6.63
C VAL A 515 -7.56 -11.13 6.07
N PHE A 516 -8.56 -11.92 6.46
CA PHE A 516 -9.92 -11.76 5.97
C PHE A 516 -10.52 -10.40 6.37
N THR A 517 -10.23 -9.93 7.58
CA THR A 517 -10.60 -8.58 8.02
C THR A 517 -9.97 -7.50 7.14
N ALA A 518 -8.70 -7.65 6.75
CA ALA A 518 -8.00 -6.71 5.88
C ALA A 518 -8.53 -6.71 4.44
N LEU A 519 -9.01 -7.87 3.96
CA LEU A 519 -9.70 -8.01 2.67
C LEU A 519 -11.15 -7.49 2.69
N GLY A 520 -11.73 -7.27 3.88
CA GLY A 520 -13.13 -6.88 4.05
C GLY A 520 -14.12 -8.06 4.09
N ASP A 521 -13.62 -9.30 4.04
CA ASP A 521 -14.44 -10.51 4.17
C ASP A 521 -14.65 -10.84 5.66
N HIS A 522 -15.56 -10.10 6.27
CA HIS A 522 -15.78 -10.20 7.71
C HIS A 522 -16.47 -11.52 8.11
N ASP A 523 -17.23 -12.16 7.20
CA ASP A 523 -17.84 -13.47 7.44
C ASP A 523 -16.78 -14.54 7.68
N GLN A 524 -15.80 -14.64 6.78
CA GLN A 524 -14.68 -15.58 6.92
C GLN A 524 -13.79 -15.24 8.11
N ALA A 525 -13.61 -13.96 8.42
CA ALA A 525 -12.87 -13.55 9.62
C ALA A 525 -13.51 -14.10 10.91
N VAL A 526 -14.84 -14.00 11.04
CA VAL A 526 -15.59 -14.53 12.19
C VAL A 526 -15.42 -16.04 12.32
N GLN A 527 -15.43 -16.79 11.21
CA GLN A 527 -15.20 -18.24 11.22
C GLN A 527 -13.80 -18.58 11.74
N CYS A 528 -12.77 -17.87 11.28
CA CYS A 528 -11.39 -18.07 11.72
C CYS A 528 -11.22 -17.80 13.23
N PHE A 529 -11.77 -16.69 13.73
CA PHE A 529 -11.70 -16.37 15.16
C PHE A 529 -12.52 -17.34 16.01
N SER A 530 -13.66 -17.82 15.50
CA SER A 530 -14.46 -18.84 16.19
C SER A 530 -13.71 -20.17 16.26
N HIS A 531 -12.97 -20.55 15.22
CA HIS A 531 -12.12 -21.73 15.26
C HIS A 531 -11.01 -21.59 16.32
N ALA A 532 -10.32 -20.45 16.37
CA ALA A 532 -9.33 -20.18 17.42
C ALA A 532 -9.93 -20.24 18.84
N LEU A 533 -11.17 -19.74 19.01
CA LEU A 533 -11.89 -19.84 20.28
C LEU A 533 -12.26 -21.28 20.63
N SER A 534 -12.67 -22.10 19.65
CA SER A 534 -13.03 -23.50 19.89
C SER A 534 -11.86 -24.32 20.43
N ILE A 535 -10.64 -24.10 19.92
CA ILE A 535 -9.42 -24.76 20.40
C ILE A 535 -9.08 -24.33 21.84
N ARG A 536 -9.44 -23.10 22.25
CA ARG A 536 -9.14 -22.54 23.58
C ARG A 536 -10.32 -22.55 24.55
N GLY A 537 -11.34 -23.36 24.30
CA GLY A 537 -12.52 -23.44 25.17
C GLY A 537 -13.25 -22.10 25.37
N GLY A 538 -13.21 -21.20 24.37
CA GLY A 538 -13.93 -19.91 24.40
C GLY A 538 -13.27 -18.78 25.22
N LYS A 539 -12.07 -18.99 25.78
CA LYS A 539 -11.44 -18.05 26.73
C LYS A 539 -10.32 -17.18 26.14
N LEU A 540 -10.19 -17.14 24.81
CA LEU A 540 -9.13 -16.39 24.15
C LEU A 540 -9.54 -14.92 23.92
N ILE A 541 -9.11 -14.02 24.81
CA ILE A 541 -9.42 -12.59 24.80
C ILE A 541 -9.18 -11.93 23.43
N ALA A 542 -8.01 -12.18 22.82
CA ALA A 542 -7.66 -11.58 21.53
C ALA A 542 -8.60 -12.01 20.40
N ALA A 543 -9.08 -13.27 20.43
CA ALA A 543 -10.02 -13.80 19.45
C ALA A 543 -11.43 -13.24 19.67
N LEU A 544 -11.90 -13.13 20.92
CA LEU A 544 -13.17 -12.47 21.26
C LEU A 544 -13.19 -11.02 20.79
N TYR A 545 -12.14 -10.26 21.12
CA TYR A 545 -12.01 -8.88 20.64
C TYR A 545 -12.06 -8.78 19.12
N SER A 546 -11.25 -9.59 18.43
CA SER A 546 -11.16 -9.53 16.96
C SER A 546 -12.46 -9.97 16.28
N ARG A 547 -13.13 -11.01 16.81
CA ARG A 547 -14.46 -11.44 16.34
C ARG A 547 -15.53 -10.39 16.59
N GLY A 548 -15.49 -9.72 17.74
CA GLY A 548 -16.37 -8.60 18.06
C GLY A 548 -16.22 -7.45 17.05
N ILE A 549 -14.99 -7.06 16.69
CA ILE A 549 -14.74 -6.05 15.64
C ILE A 549 -15.27 -6.50 14.28
N ALA A 550 -15.06 -7.77 13.90
CA ALA A 550 -15.57 -8.30 12.65
C ALA A 550 -17.12 -8.30 12.63
N ASN A 551 -17.77 -8.66 13.73
CA ASN A 551 -19.23 -8.60 13.87
C ASN A 551 -19.75 -7.16 13.80
N MET A 552 -19.04 -6.18 14.38
CA MET A 552 -19.38 -4.76 14.19
C MET A 552 -19.36 -4.36 12.72
N ALA A 553 -18.36 -4.83 11.96
CA ALA A 553 -18.22 -4.51 10.55
C ALA A 553 -19.33 -5.16 9.70
N ARG A 554 -19.77 -6.37 10.07
CA ARG A 554 -20.95 -7.06 9.48
C ARG A 554 -22.29 -6.47 9.91
N ARG A 555 -22.29 -5.48 10.80
CA ARG A 555 -23.47 -4.89 11.45
C ARG A 555 -24.26 -5.84 12.35
N ASP A 556 -23.68 -6.96 12.77
CA ASP A 556 -24.21 -7.80 13.84
C ASP A 556 -23.80 -7.22 15.20
N LEU A 557 -24.53 -6.19 15.61
CA LEU A 557 -24.21 -5.43 16.82
C LEU A 557 -24.45 -6.26 18.09
N THR A 558 -25.38 -7.21 18.06
CA THR A 558 -25.69 -8.13 19.16
C THR A 558 -24.53 -9.08 19.45
N ALA A 559 -24.03 -9.78 18.43
CA ALA A 559 -22.88 -10.66 18.58
C ALA A 559 -21.62 -9.88 18.95
N ALA A 560 -21.44 -8.69 18.36
CA ALA A 560 -20.34 -7.79 18.71
C ALA A 560 -20.37 -7.36 20.17
N GLN A 561 -21.55 -7.02 20.70
CA GLN A 561 -21.71 -6.62 22.10
C GLN A 561 -21.31 -7.75 23.04
N GLN A 562 -21.78 -8.97 22.76
CA GLN A 562 -21.47 -10.15 23.56
C GLN A 562 -19.97 -10.42 23.57
N ASP A 563 -19.34 -10.50 22.39
CA ASP A 563 -17.91 -10.77 22.25
C ASP A 563 -17.04 -9.73 22.98
N LEU A 564 -17.36 -8.43 22.84
CA LEU A 564 -16.62 -7.37 23.51
C LEU A 564 -16.83 -7.36 25.02
N TRP A 565 -18.02 -7.75 25.49
CA TRP A 565 -18.31 -7.88 26.92
C TRP A 565 -17.52 -9.05 27.52
N ASP A 566 -17.56 -10.23 26.88
CA ASP A 566 -16.81 -11.42 27.30
C ASP A 566 -15.30 -11.14 27.33
N ALA A 567 -14.76 -10.48 26.28
CA ALA A 567 -13.35 -10.09 26.23
C ALA A 567 -12.96 -9.18 27.42
N ASN A 568 -13.81 -8.19 27.75
CA ASN A 568 -13.58 -7.30 28.88
C ASN A 568 -13.64 -8.03 30.24
N GLN A 569 -14.58 -8.96 30.42
CA GLN A 569 -14.66 -9.76 31.66
C GLN A 569 -13.41 -10.61 31.84
N GLN A 570 -12.97 -11.29 30.79
CA GLN A 570 -11.75 -12.10 30.83
C GLN A 570 -10.49 -11.27 31.08
N CYS A 571 -10.35 -10.09 30.46
CA CYS A 571 -9.27 -9.15 30.79
C CYS A 571 -9.24 -8.77 32.28
N ARG A 572 -10.40 -8.49 32.88
CA ARG A 572 -10.50 -8.13 34.30
C ARG A 572 -10.14 -9.29 35.21
N ALA A 573 -10.60 -10.50 34.89
CA ALA A 573 -10.26 -11.70 35.64
C ALA A 573 -8.75 -11.96 35.59
N GLN A 574 -8.14 -11.86 34.41
CA GLN A 574 -6.69 -12.03 34.23
C GLN A 574 -5.89 -10.99 35.02
N GLN A 575 -6.27 -9.71 34.98
CA GLN A 575 -5.60 -8.64 35.74
C GLN A 575 -5.66 -8.87 37.26
N LYS A 576 -6.78 -9.38 37.78
CA LYS A 576 -6.90 -9.74 39.21
C LYS A 576 -5.96 -10.89 39.59
N SER A 577 -5.85 -11.90 38.72
CA SER A 577 -4.94 -13.04 38.94
C SER A 577 -3.45 -12.64 38.85
N SER A 578 -3.10 -11.66 38.02
CA SER A 578 -1.72 -11.20 37.87
C SER A 578 -1.25 -10.28 39.01
N ALA A 579 -2.16 -9.70 39.80
CA ALA A 579 -1.82 -8.85 40.94
C ALA A 579 -1.18 -9.64 42.12
N SER A 580 -1.28 -10.97 42.11
CA SER A 580 -0.64 -11.87 43.09
C SER A 580 0.65 -12.54 42.58
N GLY A 581 1.05 -12.33 41.32
CA GLY A 581 2.21 -12.97 40.68
C GLY A 581 3.44 -12.05 40.62
N GLY A 582 4.61 -12.55 41.03
CA GLY A 582 5.84 -11.78 41.23
C GLY A 582 6.41 -11.00 40.01
N THR A 583 7.43 -10.18 40.30
CA THR A 583 8.04 -9.15 39.44
C THR A 583 9.06 -9.67 38.42
N SER A 584 8.67 -10.58 37.54
CA SER A 584 9.53 -11.00 36.40
C SER A 584 9.41 -10.04 35.18
N LYS A 585 10.48 -9.90 34.39
CA LYS A 585 10.52 -9.09 33.15
C LYS A 585 9.58 -9.61 32.04
N THR A 586 9.28 -10.90 32.00
CA THR A 586 8.28 -11.48 31.09
C THR A 586 6.87 -11.08 31.51
N ASN A 587 6.57 -11.13 32.80
CA ASN A 587 5.27 -10.72 33.37
C ASN A 587 4.95 -9.25 33.09
N THR A 588 5.96 -8.37 33.07
CA THR A 588 5.75 -6.94 32.75
C THR A 588 5.34 -6.71 31.31
N ARG A 589 5.94 -7.42 30.35
CA ARG A 589 5.61 -7.31 28.91
C ARG A 589 4.20 -7.82 28.63
N ASP A 590 3.83 -8.95 29.20
CA ASP A 590 2.50 -9.55 29.02
C ASP A 590 1.41 -8.68 29.68
N ALA A 591 1.73 -8.08 30.83
CA ALA A 591 0.84 -7.11 31.47
C ALA A 591 0.64 -5.84 30.62
N GLU A 592 1.69 -5.32 29.98
CA GLU A 592 1.59 -4.18 29.07
C GLU A 592 0.73 -4.49 27.84
N GLN A 593 0.96 -5.65 27.19
CA GLN A 593 0.16 -6.10 26.06
C GLN A 593 -1.31 -6.27 26.44
N THR A 594 -1.58 -6.88 27.60
CA THR A 594 -2.94 -7.08 28.12
C THR A 594 -3.62 -5.74 28.42
N ARG A 595 -2.90 -4.76 28.99
CA ARG A 595 -3.42 -3.40 29.22
C ARG A 595 -3.70 -2.67 27.90
N ALA A 596 -2.83 -2.79 26.90
CA ALA A 596 -3.04 -2.20 25.59
C ALA A 596 -4.28 -2.79 24.90
N LEU A 597 -4.45 -4.12 24.94
CA LEU A 597 -5.63 -4.81 24.43
C LEU A 597 -6.90 -4.38 25.18
N HIS A 598 -6.85 -4.26 26.51
CA HIS A 598 -7.99 -3.78 27.30
C HIS A 598 -8.40 -2.35 26.90
N LYS A 599 -7.45 -1.45 26.64
CA LYS A 599 -7.75 -0.10 26.11
C LYS A 599 -8.45 -0.17 24.75
N GLN A 600 -8.02 -1.08 23.86
CA GLN A 600 -8.66 -1.29 22.56
C GLN A 600 -10.09 -1.84 22.68
N ILE A 601 -10.33 -2.79 23.58
CA ILE A 601 -11.66 -3.34 23.87
C ILE A 601 -12.60 -2.24 24.36
N VAL A 602 -12.16 -1.41 25.32
CA VAL A 602 -12.95 -0.29 25.85
C VAL A 602 -13.27 0.73 24.76
N ALA A 603 -12.30 1.06 23.90
CA ALA A 603 -12.52 1.97 22.78
C ALA A 603 -13.53 1.40 21.77
N ALA A 604 -13.43 0.11 21.44
CA ALA A 604 -14.36 -0.58 20.55
C ALA A 604 -15.78 -0.61 21.13
N TYR A 605 -15.91 -0.88 22.43
CA TYR A 605 -17.20 -0.86 23.12
C TYR A 605 -17.85 0.54 23.10
N LYS A 606 -17.08 1.61 23.30
CA LYS A 606 -17.56 2.99 23.13
C LYS A 606 -18.03 3.26 21.71
N LYS A 607 -17.28 2.79 20.70
CA LYS A 607 -17.68 2.91 19.29
C LYS A 607 -18.98 2.16 19.00
N LEU A 608 -19.14 0.96 19.53
CA LEU A 608 -20.39 0.18 19.43
C LEU A 608 -21.58 0.93 20.04
N GLN A 609 -21.41 1.53 21.22
CA GLN A 609 -22.45 2.37 21.84
C GLN A 609 -22.83 3.58 20.98
N GLN A 610 -21.85 4.24 20.35
CA GLN A 610 -22.12 5.33 19.42
C GLN A 610 -22.90 4.87 18.19
N ILE A 611 -22.58 3.69 17.63
CA ILE A 611 -23.32 3.09 16.51
C ILE A 611 -24.78 2.81 16.92
N HIS A 612 -25.01 2.22 18.09
CA HIS A 612 -26.37 2.00 18.61
C HIS A 612 -27.15 3.32 18.78
N ALA A 613 -26.52 4.35 19.35
CA ALA A 613 -27.14 5.65 19.53
C ALA A 613 -27.49 6.31 18.18
N ASN A 614 -26.62 6.18 17.18
CA ASN A 614 -26.85 6.69 15.83
C ASN A 614 -27.95 5.93 15.11
N ASN A 615 -27.98 4.60 15.18
CA ASN A 615 -29.06 3.79 14.59
C ASN A 615 -30.40 4.16 15.19
N LYS A 616 -30.51 4.27 16.52
CA LYS A 616 -31.75 4.71 17.20
C LYS A 616 -32.20 6.11 16.75
N ARG A 617 -31.26 7.02 16.48
CA ARG A 617 -31.56 8.36 15.95
C ARG A 617 -32.03 8.30 14.49
N LEU A 618 -31.43 7.44 13.66
CA LEU A 618 -31.84 7.22 12.27
C LEU A 618 -33.23 6.59 12.22
N ASP A 619 -33.50 5.55 13.01
CA ASP A 619 -34.81 4.91 13.11
C ASP A 619 -35.88 5.93 13.50
N LYS A 620 -35.61 6.78 14.50
CA LYS A 620 -36.52 7.87 14.89
C LYS A 620 -36.76 8.86 13.74
N LYS A 621 -35.74 9.19 12.94
CA LYS A 621 -35.88 10.08 11.77
C LYS A 621 -36.71 9.43 10.67
N VAL A 622 -36.46 8.17 10.35
CA VAL A 622 -37.21 7.40 9.34
C VAL A 622 -38.66 7.25 9.77
N ILE A 623 -38.94 6.88 11.03
CA ILE A 623 -40.30 6.82 11.58
C ILE A 623 -40.98 8.19 11.45
N LYS A 624 -40.30 9.29 11.79
CA LYS A 624 -40.88 10.64 11.65
C LYS A 624 -41.18 11.00 10.18
N GLN A 625 -40.31 10.60 9.25
CA GLN A 625 -40.53 10.80 7.81
C GLN A 625 -41.67 9.93 7.28
N MET A 626 -41.76 8.66 7.72
CA MET A 626 -42.85 7.75 7.39
C MET A 626 -44.18 8.27 7.94
N VAL A 627 -44.24 8.71 9.20
CA VAL A 627 -45.44 9.33 9.79
C VAL A 627 -45.83 10.60 9.03
N LYS A 628 -44.85 11.44 8.65
CA LYS A 628 -45.10 12.62 7.81
C LYS A 628 -45.66 12.22 6.43
N TYR A 629 -45.11 11.19 5.80
CA TYR A 629 -45.59 10.68 4.52
C TYR A 629 -47.00 10.08 4.62
N LEU A 630 -47.26 9.25 5.63
CA LEU A 630 -48.59 8.69 5.90
C LEU A 630 -49.63 9.80 6.13
N SER A 631 -49.26 10.88 6.83
CA SER A 631 -50.13 12.05 7.03
C SER A 631 -50.46 12.83 5.74
N THR A 632 -49.78 12.55 4.62
CA THR A 632 -50.09 13.17 3.31
C THR A 632 -51.04 12.34 2.44
N ILE A 633 -51.45 11.15 2.89
CA ILE A 633 -52.38 10.27 2.19
C ILE A 633 -53.78 10.43 2.82
N PRO A 634 -54.75 11.10 2.17
CA PRO A 634 -56.05 11.43 2.77
C PRO A 634 -56.86 10.21 3.22
N ALA A 635 -56.71 9.07 2.56
CA ALA A 635 -57.43 7.83 2.87
C ALA A 635 -56.95 7.11 4.14
N LEU A 636 -55.80 7.52 4.71
CA LEU A 636 -55.18 6.93 5.91
C LEU A 636 -55.13 7.92 7.09
N GLN A 637 -55.86 9.03 7.02
CA GLN A 637 -55.89 10.02 8.10
C GLN A 637 -56.91 9.67 9.21
N ASP A 638 -57.90 8.83 8.89
CA ASP A 638 -58.99 8.42 9.79
C ASP A 638 -58.85 6.99 10.36
N GLU A 639 -57.80 6.25 9.97
CA GLU A 639 -57.34 4.98 10.57
C GLU A 639 -56.02 5.20 11.31
#